data_AF-A0A1J4LWM4-F1
#
_entry.id   AF-A0A1J4LWM4-F1
#
_cell.length_a   1.000
_cell.length_b   1.000
_cell.length_c   1.000
_cell.angle_alpha   90.00
_cell.angle_beta   90.00
_cell.angle_gamma   90.00
#
_symmetry.space_group_name_H-M   'P 1'
#
loop_
_entity.id
_entity.type
_entity.pdbx_description
1 polymer ?
#
loop_
_entity_poly.entity_id
_entity_poly.type
_entity_poly.pdbx_seq_one_letter_code
_entity_poly.pdbx_strand_id
1 'polypeptide(L)'
;MVWKGRRLIPSFIRRSFAVKFGIVFLVLGLSIGGLGLASTMLLTDNVEATSLDEREDAAYQEGVALEEWLTQNENQVATTADAPVTDSGDVAAIDSYLENVYYDLSEARINALYVDTESGEVLTGIGSDAETVEELEFPDTDELNEDLSTNLVQRTEPYATPDETGLATDEQAVVSYYIGVDGGDGALIFSFDLAERSTGMVSAADSGTVVTVVDEQGQIVGDDAYLGGSMGEEGQTFLMEYEDTNGVLEASQEEARGSIRVDDPPGETLQNEPYNFDPEGYVAGYYTTGDGWTVLVHTDEADALGFANSATQFGLLITFAGVALIGLFGTILGRNTARSLSDLSERAVAIRDGEYETPVESGRIDEIGVLYDSFDDMRGSLVETIDEAETAREEAEHERERIAEINDELERTADEYSDVMEAAADGDLTARMDTETDNEAMADIATDFNVMLEEIEQTVAELSQFATDVATASEQVTASSEEVRSASQQVTESVQEISDGAERQNQSLQSVNQEMSALSTTTEEIAASSNEVADIAERTVTTGQDGQEAAQDAIAAMDEIEAEAGGAVDEIERLEEEVQQIDQLIATISEIARQTNMLALNANIEASRSASGEDEEGFSVVAKEVKALSEDVAEAADEAEDRLESIRERTEQSAAEVQGTSSDIVDAGQQVQEAVDALEEIAELARETNVGVQEISAATEQQAASTQEVVAMVDDAATVSEETTSEAENVAAAAEEQTTALTEVTNSASNLSEQSGQLSAALDRFETDVEEAELDPDADLEAGQPELGLGDGVATDADADADADADADADTDADAGITFDEETAFESADESTEADDHDAATVEDQPDPLAVEAGGDETADGETELDSSSSTGGDPLGPVSGSERADAGTEGGEGDGDDGGGDGDADTGSDRSEDKDETENETADGEVDGGGDGADDGFTFDNTSDE
;
A
#
# COMPACT_ATOMS: atom_id res chain seq x y z
N MET A 1 -24.48 36.09 -61.87
CA MET A 1 -23.49 37.20 -61.95
C MET A 1 -22.14 36.62 -61.57
N VAL A 2 -21.48 35.90 -62.48
CA VAL A 2 -20.23 35.16 -62.19
C VAL A 2 -19.19 35.55 -63.24
N TRP A 3 -18.62 36.75 -63.10
CA TRP A 3 -17.37 37.10 -63.79
C TRP A 3 -16.78 38.41 -63.22
N LYS A 4 -16.07 38.32 -62.09
CA LYS A 4 -15.02 39.29 -61.69
C LYS A 4 -14.30 38.79 -60.44
N GLY A 5 -13.22 38.04 -60.64
CA GLY A 5 -12.40 37.56 -59.53
C GLY A 5 -11.16 36.80 -59.99
N ARG A 6 -10.32 37.41 -60.83
CA ARG A 6 -8.97 36.90 -61.12
C ARG A 6 -8.03 38.04 -61.50
N ARG A 7 -7.44 38.69 -60.50
CA ARG A 7 -6.28 39.60 -60.68
C ARG A 7 -5.53 39.76 -59.36
N LEU A 8 -4.75 38.75 -58.98
CA LEU A 8 -3.71 38.88 -57.95
C LEU A 8 -2.46 38.01 -58.20
N ILE A 9 -2.40 37.23 -59.30
CA ILE A 9 -1.21 36.41 -59.62
C ILE A 9 -0.22 37.22 -60.50
N PRO A 10 1.05 37.39 -60.06
CA PRO A 10 2.12 38.03 -60.84
C PRO A 10 2.24 37.50 -62.28
N SER A 11 2.64 38.38 -63.23
CA SER A 11 2.70 38.04 -64.65
C SER A 11 3.77 36.98 -64.99
N PHE A 12 4.83 36.85 -64.18
CA PHE A 12 5.86 35.84 -64.39
C PHE A 12 5.35 34.42 -64.09
N ILE A 13 4.53 34.25 -63.04
CA ILE A 13 3.89 32.97 -62.71
C ILE A 13 2.90 32.55 -63.79
N ARG A 14 2.21 33.50 -64.43
CA ARG A 14 1.24 33.18 -65.48
C ARG A 14 1.85 32.66 -66.79
N ARG A 15 3.10 33.01 -67.08
CA ARG A 15 3.77 32.74 -68.36
C ARG A 15 4.52 31.41 -68.42
N SER A 16 4.88 30.82 -67.28
CA SER A 16 5.59 29.54 -67.22
C SER A 16 4.74 28.48 -66.54
N PHE A 17 4.54 27.35 -67.22
CA PHE A 17 3.87 26.19 -66.65
C PHE A 17 4.69 25.59 -65.49
N ALA A 18 6.02 25.51 -65.64
CA ALA A 18 6.95 25.06 -64.60
C ALA A 18 6.81 25.83 -63.29
N VAL A 19 6.67 27.15 -63.37
CA VAL A 19 6.55 27.99 -62.17
C VAL A 19 5.23 27.75 -61.46
N LYS A 20 4.13 27.51 -62.19
CA LYS A 20 2.83 27.16 -61.57
C LYS A 20 2.88 25.80 -60.90
N PHE A 21 3.47 24.82 -61.58
CA PHE A 21 3.59 23.45 -61.09
C PHE A 21 4.49 23.38 -59.84
N GLY A 22 5.64 24.06 -59.87
CA GLY A 22 6.53 24.17 -58.71
C GLY A 22 5.91 24.90 -57.51
N ILE A 23 5.03 25.89 -57.74
CA ILE A 23 4.30 26.55 -56.65
C ILE A 23 3.29 25.61 -55.99
N VAL A 24 2.60 24.74 -56.75
CA VAL A 24 1.64 23.78 -56.18
C VAL A 24 2.35 22.79 -55.25
N PHE A 25 3.48 22.22 -55.69
CA PHE A 25 4.27 21.31 -54.86
C PHE A 25 4.94 22.01 -53.67
N LEU A 26 5.35 23.28 -53.82
CA LEU A 26 5.87 24.08 -52.71
C LEU A 26 4.79 24.36 -51.67
N VAL A 27 3.56 24.66 -52.10
CA VAL A 27 2.42 24.85 -51.18
C VAL A 27 2.07 23.53 -50.48
N LEU A 28 2.04 22.41 -51.21
CA LEU A 28 1.78 21.09 -50.62
C LEU A 28 2.87 20.70 -49.60
N GLY A 29 4.14 20.91 -49.94
CA GLY A 29 5.27 20.66 -49.04
C GLY A 29 5.28 21.59 -47.81
N LEU A 30 4.89 22.86 -47.96
CA LEU A 30 4.73 23.77 -46.81
C LEU A 30 3.52 23.40 -45.94
N SER A 31 2.44 22.87 -46.52
CA SER A 31 1.28 22.40 -45.75
C SER A 31 1.57 21.13 -44.97
N ILE A 32 2.23 20.14 -45.57
CA ILE A 32 2.65 18.91 -44.89
C ILE A 32 3.74 19.22 -43.85
N GLY A 33 4.71 20.06 -44.19
CA GLY A 33 5.74 20.51 -43.25
C GLY A 33 5.16 21.32 -42.09
N GLY A 34 4.14 22.14 -42.34
CA GLY A 34 3.44 22.88 -41.29
C GLY A 34 2.62 22.00 -40.35
N LEU A 35 1.96 20.95 -40.88
CA LEU A 35 1.24 19.97 -40.07
C LEU A 35 2.18 19.09 -39.25
N GLY A 36 3.29 18.63 -39.84
CA GLY A 36 4.31 17.87 -39.11
C GLY A 36 4.91 18.67 -37.95
N LEU A 37 5.30 19.93 -38.21
CA LEU A 37 5.79 20.83 -37.15
C LEU A 37 4.77 21.08 -36.03
N ALA A 38 3.48 21.27 -36.38
CA ALA A 38 2.43 21.48 -35.39
C ALA A 38 2.15 20.22 -34.56
N SER A 39 2.15 19.05 -35.19
CA SER A 39 1.94 17.77 -34.50
C SER A 39 3.08 17.44 -33.54
N THR A 40 4.32 17.73 -33.94
CA THR A 40 5.48 17.57 -33.06
C THR A 40 5.45 18.54 -31.89
N MET A 41 5.07 19.81 -32.10
CA MET A 41 4.91 20.77 -30.99
C MET A 41 3.88 20.31 -29.96
N LEU A 42 2.73 19.78 -30.40
CA LEU A 42 1.70 19.27 -29.49
C LEU A 42 2.18 18.05 -28.68
N LEU A 43 3.00 17.19 -29.27
CA LEU A 43 3.56 16.02 -28.57
C LEU A 43 4.59 16.44 -27.51
N THR A 44 5.46 17.41 -27.84
CA THR A 44 6.43 17.95 -26.89
C THR A 44 5.74 18.61 -25.70
N ASP A 45 4.73 19.46 -25.94
CA ASP A 45 3.99 20.15 -24.88
C ASP A 45 3.30 19.16 -23.92
N ASN A 46 2.81 18.01 -24.43
CA ASN A 46 2.11 17.02 -23.61
C ASN A 46 3.09 16.20 -22.75
N VAL A 47 4.20 15.74 -23.32
CA VAL A 47 5.22 14.99 -22.57
C VAL A 47 5.89 15.87 -21.51
N GLU A 48 6.12 17.15 -21.80
CA GLU A 48 6.64 18.11 -20.82
C GLU A 48 5.65 18.32 -19.66
N ALA A 49 4.35 18.46 -19.95
CA ALA A 49 3.33 18.59 -18.91
C ALA A 49 3.22 17.34 -18.03
N THR A 50 3.23 16.15 -18.63
CA THR A 50 3.20 14.87 -17.87
C THR A 50 4.43 14.71 -17.00
N SER A 51 5.63 15.00 -17.52
CA SER A 51 6.87 14.90 -16.75
C SER A 51 6.89 15.85 -15.55
N LEU A 52 6.40 17.08 -15.73
CA LEU A 52 6.25 18.06 -14.65
C LEU A 52 5.26 17.58 -13.57
N ASP A 53 4.13 17.00 -13.96
CA ASP A 53 3.11 16.44 -13.06
C ASP A 53 3.68 15.25 -12.26
N GLU A 54 4.40 14.35 -12.91
CA GLU A 54 5.08 13.23 -12.23
C GLU A 54 6.09 13.69 -11.17
N ARG A 55 6.86 14.77 -11.44
CA ARG A 55 7.82 15.30 -10.45
C ARG A 55 7.11 15.97 -9.28
N GLU A 56 6.01 16.68 -9.55
CA GLU A 56 5.16 17.25 -8.51
C GLU A 56 4.58 16.15 -7.61
N ASP A 57 4.06 15.07 -8.19
CA ASP A 57 3.54 13.93 -7.46
C ASP A 57 4.62 13.21 -6.64
N ALA A 58 5.83 13.04 -7.18
CA ALA A 58 6.94 12.46 -6.43
C ALA A 58 7.30 13.30 -5.19
N ALA A 59 7.40 14.63 -5.33
CA ALA A 59 7.67 15.52 -4.21
C ALA A 59 6.54 15.49 -3.17
N TYR A 60 5.29 15.40 -3.63
CA TYR A 60 4.12 15.27 -2.75
C TYR A 60 4.14 13.95 -1.96
N GLN A 61 4.40 12.81 -2.62
CA GLN A 61 4.45 11.50 -1.96
C GLN A 61 5.55 11.45 -0.89
N GLU A 62 6.75 11.96 -1.19
CA GLU A 62 7.84 12.06 -0.22
C GLU A 62 7.51 13.00 0.94
N GLY A 63 6.84 14.12 0.65
CA GLY A 63 6.34 15.05 1.65
C GLY A 63 5.35 14.42 2.63
N VAL A 64 4.35 13.71 2.11
CA VAL A 64 3.35 13.00 2.93
C VAL A 64 4.02 11.91 3.76
N ALA A 65 4.92 11.12 3.17
CA ALA A 65 5.64 10.08 3.91
C ALA A 65 6.55 10.67 5.00
N LEU A 66 7.04 11.90 4.83
CA LEU A 66 7.80 12.60 5.87
C LEU A 66 6.86 13.09 6.99
N GLU A 67 5.71 13.68 6.66
CA GLU A 67 4.70 14.10 7.63
C GLU A 67 4.17 12.92 8.46
N GLU A 68 3.92 11.78 7.82
CA GLU A 68 3.50 10.54 8.49
C GLU A 68 4.57 10.02 9.44
N TRP A 69 5.84 9.97 9.02
CA TRP A 69 6.95 9.56 9.88
C TRP A 69 7.10 10.50 11.09
N LEU A 70 6.99 11.81 10.86
CA LEU A 70 7.08 12.80 11.94
C LEU A 70 5.93 12.63 12.95
N THR A 71 4.71 12.41 12.46
CA THR A 71 3.49 12.22 13.27
C THR A 71 3.51 10.89 14.02
N GLN A 72 4.03 9.82 13.41
CA GLN A 72 4.17 8.52 14.04
C GLN A 72 5.12 8.61 15.25
N ASN A 73 6.27 9.26 15.10
CA ASN A 73 7.20 9.49 16.20
C ASN A 73 6.58 10.35 17.31
N GLU A 74 5.81 11.39 16.95
CA GLU A 74 5.09 12.22 17.91
C GLU A 74 4.10 11.39 18.75
N ASN A 75 3.26 10.58 18.09
CA ASN A 75 2.30 9.72 18.76
C ASN A 75 2.99 8.68 19.65
N GLN A 76 4.10 8.11 19.19
CA GLN A 76 4.88 7.15 19.98
C GLN A 76 5.36 7.78 21.29
N VAL A 77 5.89 9.00 21.24
CA VAL A 77 6.37 9.73 22.42
C VAL A 77 5.21 10.13 23.34
N ALA A 78 4.06 10.52 22.77
CA ALA A 78 2.85 10.82 23.54
C ALA A 78 2.35 9.59 24.32
N THR A 79 2.21 8.44 23.65
CA THR A 79 1.79 7.18 24.27
C THR A 79 2.76 6.75 25.36
N THR A 80 4.06 6.86 25.11
CA THR A 80 5.07 6.53 26.12
C THR A 80 4.99 7.45 27.34
N ALA A 81 4.71 8.75 27.14
CA ALA A 81 4.60 9.72 28.22
C ALA A 81 3.35 9.55 29.08
N ASP A 82 2.23 9.11 28.52
CA ASP A 82 0.94 8.95 29.21
C ASP A 82 0.83 7.62 29.99
N ALA A 83 1.88 6.80 29.97
CA ALA A 83 1.89 5.54 30.70
C ALA A 83 2.04 5.72 32.22
N PRO A 84 1.31 4.98 33.08
CA PRO A 84 1.28 5.21 34.53
C PRO A 84 2.64 5.16 35.26
N VAL A 85 3.65 4.54 34.65
CA VAL A 85 4.99 4.43 35.22
C VAL A 85 5.78 5.74 35.12
N THR A 86 5.55 6.56 34.10
CA THR A 86 6.20 7.87 33.93
C THR A 86 5.72 8.84 35.02
N ASP A 87 4.43 8.81 35.34
CA ASP A 87 3.79 9.58 36.42
C ASP A 87 4.29 9.26 37.83
N SER A 88 4.96 8.12 38.00
CA SER A 88 5.41 7.65 39.32
C SER A 88 6.56 8.49 39.89
N GLY A 89 7.34 9.13 39.02
CA GLY A 89 8.61 9.78 39.36
C GLY A 89 9.69 8.83 39.90
N ASP A 90 9.47 7.51 39.86
CA ASP A 90 10.47 6.50 40.24
C ASP A 90 11.43 6.28 39.06
N VAL A 91 12.57 6.96 39.13
CA VAL A 91 13.63 6.92 38.12
C VAL A 91 14.01 5.48 37.73
N ALA A 92 14.05 4.52 38.66
CA ALA A 92 14.44 3.15 38.34
C ALA A 92 13.35 2.38 37.57
N ALA A 93 12.07 2.68 37.86
CA ALA A 93 10.95 2.09 37.12
C ALA A 93 10.84 2.71 35.71
N ILE A 94 11.04 4.02 35.60
CA ILE A 94 11.08 4.74 34.33
C ILE A 94 12.24 4.24 33.47
N ASP A 95 13.42 4.00 34.04
CA ASP A 95 14.58 3.47 33.32
C ASP A 95 14.28 2.13 32.64
N SER A 96 13.73 1.17 33.40
CA SER A 96 13.37 -0.15 32.87
C SER A 96 12.25 -0.06 31.82
N TYR A 97 11.34 0.89 31.99
CA TYR A 97 10.28 1.14 31.02
C TYR A 97 10.82 1.72 29.71
N LEU A 98 11.66 2.76 29.79
CA LEU A 98 12.30 3.39 28.63
C LEU A 98 13.22 2.43 27.90
N GLU A 99 13.91 1.53 28.60
CA GLU A 99 14.68 0.46 27.96
C GLU A 99 13.78 -0.43 27.08
N ASN A 100 12.58 -0.80 27.57
CA ASN A 100 11.62 -1.55 26.76
C ASN A 100 11.06 -0.73 25.59
N VAL A 101 10.67 0.54 25.79
CA VAL A 101 10.23 1.42 24.68
C VAL A 101 11.30 1.44 23.61
N TYR A 102 12.54 1.68 24.03
CA TYR A 102 13.64 1.98 23.13
C TYR A 102 13.93 0.80 22.21
N TYR A 103 13.75 -0.45 22.65
CA TYR A 103 13.95 -1.58 21.74
C TYR A 103 12.79 -1.79 20.75
N ASP A 104 11.63 -1.21 21.02
CA ASP A 104 10.42 -1.28 20.17
C ASP A 104 10.33 -0.13 19.17
N LEU A 105 11.02 0.99 19.45
CA LEU A 105 11.17 2.10 18.51
C LEU A 105 11.82 1.66 17.19
N SER A 106 11.55 2.41 16.12
CA SER A 106 12.12 2.20 14.78
C SER A 106 13.66 2.15 14.77
N GLU A 107 14.25 1.57 13.74
CA GLU A 107 15.72 1.49 13.60
C GLU A 107 16.40 2.88 13.57
N ALA A 108 15.65 3.93 13.25
CA ALA A 108 16.08 5.33 13.25
C ALA A 108 16.19 5.97 14.65
N ARG A 109 16.08 5.24 15.74
CA ARG A 109 16.15 5.78 17.11
C ARG A 109 17.58 6.10 17.55
N ILE A 110 17.75 7.19 18.30
CA ILE A 110 19.02 7.57 18.92
C ILE A 110 18.96 7.40 20.43
N ASN A 111 17.99 8.02 21.09
CA ASN A 111 17.86 7.97 22.53
C ASN A 111 16.41 8.07 23.01
N ALA A 112 16.20 7.63 24.25
CA ALA A 112 14.98 7.81 25.03
C ALA A 112 15.39 8.19 26.45
N LEU A 113 15.17 9.44 26.83
CA LEU A 113 15.70 10.05 28.04
C LEU A 113 14.58 10.59 28.93
N TYR A 114 14.76 10.47 30.24
CA TYR A 114 13.97 11.17 31.25
C TYR A 114 14.83 12.23 31.92
N VAL A 115 14.42 13.49 31.81
CA VAL A 115 15.21 14.66 32.21
C VAL A 115 14.48 15.50 33.24
N ASP A 116 15.22 16.12 34.15
CA ASP A 116 14.70 17.12 35.09
C ASP A 116 14.53 18.47 34.36
N THR A 117 13.32 19.02 34.35
CA THR A 117 12.99 20.20 33.54
C THR A 117 13.59 21.49 34.10
N GLU A 118 13.85 21.60 35.41
CA GLU A 118 14.42 22.80 36.04
C GLU A 118 15.95 22.88 35.86
N SER A 119 16.64 21.74 35.88
CA SER A 119 18.10 21.66 35.82
C SER A 119 18.65 21.21 34.47
N GLY A 120 17.85 20.55 33.64
CA GLY A 120 18.30 19.90 32.41
C GLY A 120 19.15 18.64 32.65
N GLU A 121 19.18 18.10 33.87
CA GLU A 121 19.90 16.89 34.22
C GLU A 121 19.19 15.66 33.63
N VAL A 122 19.95 14.77 32.97
CA VAL A 122 19.43 13.48 32.52
C VAL A 122 19.35 12.57 33.74
N LEU A 123 18.14 12.24 34.18
CA LEU A 123 17.91 11.44 35.38
C LEU A 123 18.10 9.94 35.09
N THR A 124 17.65 9.49 33.91
CA THR A 124 17.86 8.14 33.39
C THR A 124 17.54 8.08 31.90
N GLY A 125 17.93 7.01 31.22
CA GLY A 125 17.62 6.84 29.81
C GLY A 125 18.57 5.86 29.12
N ILE A 126 18.30 5.64 27.84
CA ILE A 126 19.05 4.72 26.99
C ILE A 126 19.39 5.41 25.66
N GLY A 127 20.51 4.98 25.06
CA GLY A 127 20.98 5.49 23.77
C GLY A 127 21.92 6.70 23.86
N SER A 128 22.14 7.26 25.05
CA SER A 128 23.12 8.33 25.29
C SER A 128 23.78 8.19 26.67
N ASP A 129 25.05 8.60 26.75
CA ASP A 129 25.85 8.70 27.98
C ASP A 129 25.85 10.15 28.56
N ALA A 130 25.11 11.08 27.95
CA ALA A 130 25.04 12.48 28.35
C ALA A 130 24.45 12.66 29.77
N GLU A 131 25.12 13.46 30.62
CA GLU A 131 24.64 13.77 31.97
C GLU A 131 23.62 14.93 31.97
N THR A 132 23.58 15.73 30.90
CA THR A 132 22.66 16.88 30.75
C THR A 132 22.22 17.05 29.30
N VAL A 133 21.05 17.66 29.07
CA VAL A 133 20.58 18.00 27.72
C VAL A 133 21.48 19.00 26.99
N GLU A 134 22.29 19.78 27.73
CA GLU A 134 23.30 20.67 27.15
C GLU A 134 24.44 19.89 26.47
N GLU A 135 24.75 18.68 26.95
CA GLU A 135 25.79 17.81 26.34
C GLU A 135 25.32 17.19 25.03
N LEU A 136 23.99 17.10 24.83
CA LEU A 136 23.35 16.68 23.58
C LEU A 136 23.22 17.81 22.57
N GLU A 137 23.63 19.03 22.93
CA GLU A 137 23.38 20.24 22.14
C GLU A 137 21.87 20.47 21.82
N PHE A 138 20.99 19.99 22.70
CA PHE A 138 19.54 20.11 22.54
C PHE A 138 19.12 21.60 22.42
N PRO A 139 18.38 21.99 21.37
CA PRO A 139 18.14 23.41 21.07
C PRO A 139 17.15 24.07 22.04
N ASP A 140 16.14 23.33 22.50
CA ASP A 140 14.98 23.88 23.23
C ASP A 140 15.14 23.85 24.76
N THR A 141 16.39 23.99 25.25
CA THR A 141 16.71 23.96 26.69
C THR A 141 15.95 24.98 27.53
N ASP A 142 15.71 26.17 26.97
CA ASP A 142 14.93 27.22 27.63
C ASP A 142 13.43 26.85 27.71
N GLU A 143 12.91 26.08 26.76
CA GLU A 143 11.48 25.72 26.66
C GLU A 143 11.12 24.57 27.61
N LEU A 144 12.07 23.69 27.94
CA LEU A 144 11.91 22.68 29.00
C LEU A 144 11.54 23.30 30.35
N ASN A 145 12.02 24.52 30.62
CA ASN A 145 11.82 25.24 31.87
C ASN A 145 10.50 26.05 31.94
N GLU A 146 9.75 26.16 30.85
CA GLU A 146 8.56 27.03 30.74
C GLU A 146 7.24 26.23 30.76
N ASP A 147 6.83 25.72 31.93
CA ASP A 147 5.54 25.02 32.13
C ASP A 147 5.23 24.04 30.97
N LEU A 148 6.18 23.16 30.68
CA LEU A 148 6.13 22.20 29.56
C LEU A 148 4.81 21.42 29.57
N SER A 149 4.16 21.33 28.41
CA SER A 149 2.89 20.63 28.28
C SER A 149 3.05 19.15 28.59
N THR A 150 2.10 18.60 29.37
CA THR A 150 2.00 17.15 29.64
C THR A 150 1.05 16.43 28.68
N ASN A 151 0.43 17.17 27.76
CA ASN A 151 -0.62 16.65 26.86
C ASN A 151 -0.36 16.96 25.38
N LEU A 152 0.76 17.61 25.06
CA LEU A 152 1.13 17.97 23.70
C LEU A 152 2.62 17.78 23.57
N VAL A 153 3.02 16.88 22.67
CA VAL A 153 4.43 16.66 22.35
C VAL A 153 4.93 17.88 21.59
N GLN A 154 6.10 18.34 21.97
CA GLN A 154 6.84 19.36 21.23
C GLN A 154 7.93 18.68 20.41
N ARG A 155 8.29 19.31 19.30
CA ARG A 155 9.29 18.80 18.37
C ARG A 155 10.30 19.92 18.08
N THR A 156 11.58 19.59 18.16
CA THR A 156 12.64 20.54 17.85
C THR A 156 12.69 20.82 16.34
N GLU A 157 13.30 21.94 15.95
CA GLU A 157 13.91 22.01 14.62
C GLU A 157 15.02 20.95 14.50
N PRO A 158 15.36 20.46 13.30
CA PRO A 158 16.47 19.54 13.09
C PRO A 158 17.77 20.14 13.61
N TYR A 159 18.55 19.37 14.36
CA TYR A 159 19.83 19.82 14.89
C TYR A 159 20.87 18.69 14.86
N ALA A 160 22.13 19.07 14.99
CA ALA A 160 23.24 18.14 15.06
C ALA A 160 23.51 17.82 16.54
N THR A 161 23.52 16.55 16.90
CA THR A 161 23.92 16.07 18.24
C THR A 161 25.25 15.32 18.12
N PRO A 162 26.14 15.36 19.12
CA PRO A 162 27.33 14.52 19.14
C PRO A 162 26.98 13.03 19.00
N ASP A 163 27.68 12.31 18.12
CA ASP A 163 27.47 10.86 17.98
C ASP A 163 28.24 10.09 19.05
N GLU A 164 27.51 9.57 20.04
CA GLU A 164 28.06 8.77 21.14
C GLU A 164 28.16 7.28 20.79
N THR A 165 27.51 6.82 19.71
CA THR A 165 27.50 5.42 19.27
C THR A 165 28.72 5.05 18.43
N GLY A 166 29.38 6.06 17.82
CA GLY A 166 30.58 5.91 17.00
C GLY A 166 30.32 5.32 15.61
N LEU A 167 29.09 5.47 15.11
CA LEU A 167 28.63 5.03 13.79
C LEU A 167 28.75 6.14 12.73
N ALA A 168 28.72 7.41 13.12
CA ALA A 168 28.90 8.60 12.30
C ALA A 168 30.24 9.32 12.60
N THR A 169 30.60 10.32 11.78
CA THR A 169 31.77 11.18 12.02
C THR A 169 31.36 12.40 12.84
N ASP A 170 31.59 12.31 14.14
CA ASP A 170 31.51 13.33 15.19
C ASP A 170 30.10 13.87 15.54
N GLU A 171 29.18 14.07 14.60
CA GLU A 171 27.82 14.59 14.83
C GLU A 171 26.76 13.84 13.98
N GLN A 172 25.53 13.76 14.47
CA GLN A 172 24.38 13.11 13.82
C GLN A 172 23.20 14.07 13.71
N ALA A 173 22.53 14.06 12.56
CA ALA A 173 21.36 14.88 12.29
C ALA A 173 20.12 14.26 12.93
N VAL A 174 19.51 14.96 13.87
CA VAL A 174 18.37 14.43 14.62
C VAL A 174 17.22 15.42 14.67
N VAL A 175 16.03 14.86 14.86
CA VAL A 175 14.88 15.59 15.37
C VAL A 175 14.51 14.99 16.72
N SER A 176 14.27 15.85 17.71
CA SER A 176 13.89 15.41 19.04
C SER A 176 12.45 15.79 19.35
N TYR A 177 11.77 14.89 20.05
CA TYR A 177 10.41 15.01 20.53
C TYR A 177 10.44 15.02 22.04
N TYR A 178 9.72 15.93 22.66
CA TYR A 178 9.76 16.09 24.10
C TYR A 178 8.43 16.51 24.68
N ILE A 179 8.14 16.01 25.88
CA ILE A 179 6.86 16.21 26.56
C ILE A 179 7.07 16.15 28.07
N GLY A 180 6.34 16.99 28.79
CA GLY A 180 6.34 16.97 30.26
C GLY A 180 5.62 15.73 30.77
N VAL A 181 6.04 15.24 31.93
CA VAL A 181 5.40 14.08 32.58
C VAL A 181 4.55 14.57 33.75
N ASP A 182 3.37 14.01 33.94
CA ASP A 182 2.51 14.36 35.07
C ASP A 182 3.15 13.90 36.40
N GLY A 183 2.87 14.59 37.50
CA GLY A 183 3.33 14.18 38.84
C GLY A 183 4.74 14.63 39.25
N GLY A 184 5.51 15.34 38.42
CA GLY A 184 6.83 15.86 38.78
C GLY A 184 7.37 16.98 37.87
N ASP A 185 8.61 17.41 38.12
CA ASP A 185 9.37 18.37 37.30
C ASP A 185 10.22 17.61 36.24
N GLY A 186 9.61 16.62 35.57
CA GLY A 186 10.31 15.72 34.64
C GLY A 186 9.75 15.80 33.21
N ALA A 187 10.59 15.51 32.22
CA ALA A 187 10.21 15.44 30.82
C ALA A 187 10.83 14.20 30.16
N LEU A 188 10.14 13.67 29.17
CA LEU A 188 10.70 12.69 28.25
C LEU A 188 11.28 13.40 27.04
N ILE A 189 12.44 12.95 26.56
CA ILE A 189 13.06 13.40 25.31
C ILE A 189 13.45 12.16 24.50
N PHE A 190 12.94 12.09 23.28
CA PHE A 190 13.22 11.04 22.32
C PHE A 190 13.86 11.66 21.10
N SER A 191 14.97 11.10 20.63
CA SER A 191 15.67 11.63 19.46
C SER A 191 15.73 10.58 18.37
N PHE A 192 15.43 10.98 17.14
CA PHE A 192 15.42 10.12 15.96
C PHE A 192 16.38 10.65 14.90
N ASP A 193 17.13 9.74 14.31
CA ASP A 193 18.05 9.97 13.21
C ASP A 193 17.28 10.33 11.94
N LEU A 194 17.57 11.52 11.41
CA LEU A 194 17.03 11.94 10.12
C LEU A 194 17.72 11.19 8.96
N ALA A 195 18.96 10.71 9.15
CA ALA A 195 19.70 9.95 8.14
C ALA A 195 19.07 8.59 7.82
N GLU A 196 18.55 7.89 8.82
CA GLU A 196 17.93 6.58 8.63
C GLU A 196 16.49 6.68 8.07
N ARG A 197 15.83 7.84 8.19
CA ARG A 197 14.60 8.11 7.42
C ARG A 197 14.90 8.34 5.94
N SER A 198 16.07 8.89 5.66
CA SER A 198 16.43 9.35 4.32
C SER A 198 16.89 8.23 3.38
N THR A 199 17.38 7.11 3.94
CA THR A 199 17.63 5.85 3.22
C THR A 199 16.37 5.23 2.58
N GLY A 200 15.17 5.63 3.03
CA GLY A 200 13.88 5.22 2.47
C GLY A 200 13.30 6.16 1.42
N MET A 201 13.91 7.33 1.16
CA MET A 201 13.48 8.24 0.09
C MET A 201 13.80 7.64 -1.29
N VAL A 202 12.94 7.90 -2.26
CA VAL A 202 13.09 7.42 -3.65
C VAL A 202 14.36 8.03 -4.27
N SER A 203 15.49 7.32 -4.20
CA SER A 203 16.64 7.64 -5.07
C SER A 203 17.70 6.57 -5.28
N ALA A 204 17.73 5.46 -4.55
CA ALA A 204 18.96 4.67 -4.49
C ALA A 204 19.36 3.91 -5.78
N ALA A 205 18.71 4.12 -6.93
CA ALA A 205 18.99 3.34 -8.14
C ALA A 205 19.09 4.12 -9.48
N ASP A 206 18.62 5.37 -9.61
CA ASP A 206 18.67 6.11 -10.88
C ASP A 206 19.65 7.29 -10.82
N SER A 207 20.65 7.29 -11.70
CA SER A 207 21.80 8.20 -11.69
C SER A 207 21.50 9.68 -12.05
N GLY A 208 20.25 10.11 -11.93
CA GLY A 208 19.76 11.39 -12.47
C GLY A 208 18.71 12.11 -11.62
N THR A 209 18.40 11.62 -10.42
CA THR A 209 17.45 12.26 -9.49
C THR A 209 18.13 12.56 -8.14
N VAL A 210 17.80 13.72 -7.56
CA VAL A 210 18.23 14.14 -6.21
C VAL A 210 17.05 14.72 -5.45
N VAL A 211 16.78 14.17 -4.28
CA VAL A 211 15.75 14.61 -3.33
C VAL A 211 16.42 15.30 -2.15
N THR A 212 15.93 16.49 -1.83
CA THR A 212 16.37 17.26 -0.66
C THR A 212 15.16 17.76 0.11
N VAL A 213 15.27 17.79 1.43
CA VAL A 213 14.30 18.41 2.34
C VAL A 213 14.97 19.66 2.89
N VAL A 214 14.30 20.79 2.72
CA VAL A 214 14.83 22.11 3.07
C VAL A 214 13.91 22.74 4.11
N ASP A 215 14.49 23.27 5.19
CA ASP A 215 13.73 23.99 6.22
C ASP A 215 13.29 25.40 5.77
N GLU A 216 12.56 26.11 6.62
CA GLU A 216 12.11 27.49 6.34
C GLU A 216 13.27 28.49 6.17
N GLN A 217 14.46 28.15 6.65
CA GLN A 217 15.65 28.98 6.56
C GLN A 217 16.47 28.71 5.29
N GLY A 218 16.05 27.74 4.48
CA GLY A 218 16.75 27.36 3.26
C GLY A 218 17.93 26.43 3.50
N GLN A 219 17.95 25.69 4.61
CA GLN A 219 19.01 24.73 4.91
C GLN A 219 18.54 23.30 4.66
N ILE A 220 19.44 22.46 4.16
CA ILE A 220 19.16 21.04 3.89
C ILE A 220 19.09 20.29 5.23
N VAL A 221 17.92 19.77 5.57
CA VAL A 221 17.66 19.02 6.81
C VAL A 221 17.42 17.53 6.56
N GLY A 222 17.22 17.15 5.30
CA GLY A 222 17.19 15.76 4.86
C GLY A 222 17.53 15.64 3.37
N ASP A 223 17.99 14.47 2.93
CA ASP A 223 18.23 14.19 1.53
C ASP A 223 18.25 12.68 1.22
N ASP A 224 18.09 12.33 -0.04
CA ASP A 224 18.19 10.97 -0.52
C ASP A 224 19.62 10.47 -0.76
N ALA A 225 20.60 11.34 -0.51
CA ALA A 225 21.98 10.97 -0.46
C ALA A 225 22.29 10.42 0.94
N TYR A 226 23.53 9.97 1.13
CA TYR A 226 23.95 9.48 2.43
C TYR A 226 24.15 10.69 3.36
N LEU A 227 23.12 11.08 4.12
CA LEU A 227 23.10 12.19 5.09
C LEU A 227 24.25 12.19 6.14
N GLY A 228 25.18 11.22 6.12
CA GLY A 228 26.49 11.40 6.78
C GLY A 228 27.35 10.17 7.10
N GLY A 229 26.84 8.95 7.18
CA GLY A 229 27.58 7.83 7.80
C GLY A 229 28.50 6.93 6.96
N SER A 230 29.12 7.35 5.83
CA SER A 230 30.13 6.48 5.18
C SER A 230 31.39 7.13 4.57
N MET A 231 31.48 8.46 4.44
CA MET A 231 32.64 9.11 3.78
C MET A 231 33.35 10.23 4.55
N GLY A 232 33.19 10.34 5.87
CA GLY A 232 33.99 11.28 6.69
C GLY A 232 33.60 12.76 6.56
N GLU A 233 34.33 13.64 7.28
CA GLU A 233 34.07 15.10 7.42
C GLU A 233 33.88 15.89 6.10
N GLU A 234 34.21 15.32 4.94
CA GLU A 234 34.13 15.99 3.63
C GLU A 234 32.78 15.77 2.89
N GLY A 235 31.79 15.09 3.49
CA GLY A 235 30.52 14.72 2.81
C GLY A 235 29.21 14.96 3.58
N GLN A 236 29.21 15.74 4.66
CA GLN A 236 27.98 16.07 5.40
C GLN A 236 27.19 17.18 4.69
N THR A 237 25.93 16.91 4.41
CA THR A 237 24.99 17.82 3.72
C THR A 237 24.02 18.52 4.66
N PHE A 238 23.87 17.99 5.87
CA PHE A 238 23.02 18.54 6.90
C PHE A 238 23.38 20.00 7.25
N LEU A 239 22.38 20.86 7.34
CA LEU A 239 22.44 22.30 7.57
C LEU A 239 23.23 23.11 6.51
N MET A 240 23.61 22.51 5.38
CA MET A 240 24.14 23.27 4.25
C MET A 240 23.05 24.14 3.63
N GLU A 241 23.42 25.32 3.14
CA GLU A 241 22.49 26.22 2.44
C GLU A 241 22.08 25.59 1.10
N TYR A 242 20.77 25.43 0.89
CA TYR A 242 20.19 25.15 -0.41
C TYR A 242 20.25 26.45 -1.23
N GLU A 243 21.20 26.51 -2.17
CA GLU A 243 21.39 27.69 -3.00
C GLU A 243 20.28 27.81 -4.06
N ASP A 244 19.21 28.52 -3.72
CA ASP A 244 18.08 28.79 -4.62
C ASP A 244 18.41 29.82 -5.71
N THR A 245 19.37 29.47 -6.56
CA THR A 245 19.86 30.31 -7.66
C THR A 245 18.84 30.46 -8.79
N ASN A 246 17.89 29.52 -8.88
CA ASN A 246 16.96 29.37 -9.98
C ASN A 246 15.48 29.54 -9.58
N GLY A 247 15.19 29.83 -8.30
CA GLY A 247 13.85 30.17 -7.81
C GLY A 247 12.92 28.98 -7.57
N VAL A 248 13.48 27.79 -7.35
CA VAL A 248 12.72 26.58 -7.01
C VAL A 248 12.13 26.69 -5.61
N LEU A 249 12.94 27.13 -4.64
CA LEU A 249 12.48 27.33 -3.26
C LEU A 249 11.60 28.60 -3.14
N GLU A 250 11.87 29.64 -3.93
CA GLU A 250 10.97 30.79 -4.05
C GLU A 250 9.59 30.37 -4.59
N ALA A 251 9.52 29.42 -5.53
CA ALA A 251 8.26 28.92 -6.07
C ALA A 251 7.43 28.15 -5.03
N SER A 252 8.07 27.31 -4.18
CA SER A 252 7.37 26.58 -3.12
C SER A 252 6.75 27.50 -2.05
N GLN A 253 7.29 28.71 -1.88
CA GLN A 253 6.72 29.72 -0.99
C GLN A 253 5.49 30.41 -1.58
N GLU A 254 5.33 30.42 -2.90
CA GLU A 254 4.15 30.97 -3.57
C GLU A 254 3.01 29.95 -3.62
N GLU A 255 3.33 28.69 -3.94
CA GLU A 255 2.39 27.57 -4.00
C GLU A 255 2.98 26.37 -3.24
N ALA A 256 2.21 25.78 -2.31
CA ALA A 256 2.72 24.72 -1.44
C ALA A 256 3.05 23.41 -2.19
N ARG A 257 2.63 23.27 -3.44
CA ARG A 257 2.88 22.09 -4.28
C ARG A 257 2.96 22.54 -5.73
N GLY A 258 3.93 22.01 -6.46
CA GLY A 258 4.07 22.28 -7.89
C GLY A 258 5.36 21.70 -8.46
N SER A 259 5.65 22.07 -9.71
CA SER A 259 6.92 21.76 -10.34
C SER A 259 7.38 22.88 -11.26
N ILE A 260 8.69 22.92 -11.53
CA ILE A 260 9.32 23.93 -12.38
C ILE A 260 10.42 23.31 -13.22
N ARG A 261 10.49 23.73 -14.48
CA ARG A 261 11.62 23.47 -15.36
C ARG A 261 12.64 24.59 -15.25
N VAL A 262 13.91 24.22 -15.10
CA VAL A 262 15.03 25.14 -14.96
C VAL A 262 16.04 24.89 -16.08
N ASP A 263 16.30 25.91 -16.89
CA ASP A 263 17.21 25.83 -18.05
C ASP A 263 18.69 26.13 -17.71
N ASP A 264 18.99 26.39 -16.44
CA ASP A 264 20.33 26.68 -15.91
C ASP A 264 20.75 25.58 -14.92
N PRO A 265 22.06 25.32 -14.71
CA PRO A 265 22.52 24.35 -13.72
C PRO A 265 22.04 24.70 -12.29
N PRO A 266 21.86 23.69 -11.42
CA PRO A 266 21.47 23.90 -10.01
C PRO A 266 22.55 24.66 -9.22
N GLY A 267 22.30 25.01 -7.96
CA GLY A 267 23.30 25.65 -7.09
C GLY A 267 24.57 24.81 -6.89
N GLU A 268 25.68 25.44 -6.45
CA GLU A 268 26.97 24.75 -6.24
C GLU A 268 26.83 23.60 -5.21
N THR A 269 25.92 23.70 -4.24
CA THR A 269 25.65 22.64 -3.25
C THR A 269 25.28 21.29 -3.90
N LEU A 270 24.40 21.29 -4.92
CA LEU A 270 23.97 20.07 -5.60
C LEU A 270 24.98 19.57 -6.65
N GLN A 271 25.81 20.46 -7.21
CA GLN A 271 26.80 20.08 -8.22
C GLN A 271 28.00 19.31 -7.64
N ASN A 272 28.32 19.49 -6.37
CA ASN A 272 29.49 18.89 -5.73
C ASN A 272 29.16 17.54 -5.07
N GLU A 273 30.18 16.81 -4.60
CA GLU A 273 29.98 15.62 -3.76
C GLU A 273 29.18 16.01 -2.49
N PRO A 274 28.20 15.20 -2.05
CA PRO A 274 27.91 13.84 -2.51
C PRO A 274 26.96 13.73 -3.73
N TYR A 275 26.16 14.75 -4.02
CA TYR A 275 25.09 14.68 -5.03
C TYR A 275 25.62 14.53 -6.46
N ASN A 276 26.71 15.24 -6.81
CA ASN A 276 27.26 15.26 -8.17
C ASN A 276 26.23 15.57 -9.27
N PHE A 277 25.21 16.37 -8.94
CA PHE A 277 24.10 16.72 -9.82
C PHE A 277 24.40 18.04 -10.55
N ASP A 278 25.07 17.92 -11.70
CA ASP A 278 25.48 19.04 -12.56
C ASP A 278 24.92 18.92 -14.00
N PRO A 279 23.58 18.87 -14.17
CA PRO A 279 22.98 18.89 -15.50
C PRO A 279 23.00 20.31 -16.11
N GLU A 280 22.91 20.41 -17.45
CA GLU A 280 22.77 21.72 -18.12
C GLU A 280 21.42 22.39 -17.82
N GLY A 281 20.39 21.60 -17.51
CA GLY A 281 19.05 22.02 -17.08
C GLY A 281 18.34 20.85 -16.37
N TYR A 282 17.33 21.13 -15.57
CA TYR A 282 16.65 20.13 -14.74
C TYR A 282 15.17 20.45 -14.53
N VAL A 283 14.41 19.45 -14.09
CA VAL A 283 13.05 19.61 -13.59
C VAL A 283 13.06 19.44 -12.08
N ALA A 284 12.37 20.32 -11.36
CA ALA A 284 12.21 20.22 -9.91
C ALA A 284 10.73 20.18 -9.53
N GLY A 285 10.30 19.09 -8.87
CA GLY A 285 9.04 19.04 -8.14
C GLY A 285 9.24 19.54 -6.71
N TYR A 286 8.24 20.19 -6.13
CA TYR A 286 8.28 20.68 -4.76
C TYR A 286 6.97 20.46 -4.01
N TYR A 287 7.08 20.19 -2.72
CA TYR A 287 5.97 20.16 -1.77
C TYR A 287 6.42 20.70 -0.41
N THR A 288 5.69 21.68 0.12
CA THR A 288 5.91 22.25 1.45
C THR A 288 4.89 21.68 2.43
N THR A 289 5.39 21.02 3.46
CA THR A 289 4.63 20.41 4.55
C THR A 289 3.92 21.47 5.39
N GLY A 290 2.95 21.04 6.21
CA GLY A 290 2.26 21.92 7.17
C GLY A 290 3.20 22.60 8.18
N ASP A 291 4.38 22.01 8.40
CA ASP A 291 5.42 22.46 9.32
C ASP A 291 6.51 23.32 8.66
N GLY A 292 6.33 23.68 7.38
CA GLY A 292 7.21 24.60 6.66
C GLY A 292 8.44 23.94 6.02
N TRP A 293 8.60 22.62 6.10
CA TRP A 293 9.67 21.90 5.40
C TRP A 293 9.29 21.70 3.94
N THR A 294 10.21 21.97 3.02
CA THR A 294 9.99 21.79 1.58
C THR A 294 10.78 20.60 1.07
N VAL A 295 10.07 19.58 0.58
CA VAL A 295 10.65 18.48 -0.18
C VAL A 295 10.83 18.92 -1.62
N LEU A 296 12.02 18.71 -2.17
CA LEU A 296 12.44 19.10 -3.51
C LEU A 296 13.01 17.90 -4.25
N VAL A 297 12.38 17.50 -5.35
CA VAL A 297 12.81 16.37 -6.20
C VAL A 297 13.35 16.93 -7.50
N HIS A 298 14.67 16.85 -7.69
CA HIS A 298 15.38 17.34 -8.86
C HIS A 298 15.68 16.18 -9.80
N THR A 299 15.37 16.30 -11.08
CA THR A 299 15.73 15.32 -12.10
C THR A 299 16.40 16.00 -13.29
N ASP A 300 17.47 15.41 -13.83
CA ASP A 300 18.11 15.89 -15.06
C ASP A 300 17.05 16.03 -16.17
N GLU A 301 17.05 17.15 -16.89
CA GLU A 301 16.14 17.37 -18.01
C GLU A 301 16.29 16.28 -19.10
N ALA A 302 17.50 15.75 -19.29
CA ALA A 302 17.76 14.66 -20.22
C ALA A 302 17.04 13.37 -19.82
N ASP A 303 16.87 13.11 -18.53
CA ASP A 303 16.18 11.93 -18.01
C ASP A 303 14.66 12.18 -17.95
N ALA A 304 14.25 13.36 -17.48
CA ALA A 304 12.83 13.74 -17.38
C ALA A 304 12.16 13.92 -18.77
N LEU A 305 12.87 14.49 -19.75
CA LEU A 305 12.33 14.88 -21.06
C LEU A 305 13.04 14.23 -22.26
N GLY A 306 13.98 13.31 -22.04
CA GLY A 306 14.80 12.69 -23.11
C GLY A 306 14.00 12.02 -24.22
N PHE A 307 12.86 11.41 -23.87
CA PHE A 307 11.92 10.83 -24.82
C PHE A 307 11.28 11.90 -25.72
N ALA A 308 10.84 13.03 -25.17
CA ALA A 308 10.24 14.15 -25.91
C ALA A 308 11.22 14.74 -26.94
N ASN A 309 12.49 14.87 -26.55
CA ASN A 309 13.53 15.44 -27.39
C ASN A 309 13.89 14.50 -28.56
N SER A 310 13.94 13.20 -28.28
CA SER A 310 14.13 12.14 -29.29
C SER A 310 12.97 12.09 -30.29
N ALA A 311 11.73 12.13 -29.82
CA ALA A 311 10.53 12.15 -30.66
C ALA A 311 10.50 13.39 -31.57
N THR A 312 10.92 14.54 -31.07
CA THR A 312 11.02 15.80 -31.83
C THR A 312 12.07 15.70 -32.95
N GLN A 313 13.24 15.12 -32.67
CA GLN A 313 14.30 14.98 -33.64
C GLN A 313 13.92 14.01 -34.78
N PHE A 314 13.32 12.86 -34.47
CA PHE A 314 12.83 11.93 -35.49
C PHE A 314 11.65 12.50 -36.28
N GLY A 315 10.71 13.19 -35.62
CA GLY A 315 9.58 13.86 -36.27
C GLY A 315 10.00 14.95 -37.27
N LEU A 316 11.02 15.75 -36.92
CA LEU A 316 11.62 16.73 -37.84
C LEU A 316 12.33 16.05 -39.02
N LEU A 317 13.02 14.94 -38.78
CA LEU A 317 13.76 14.22 -39.81
C LEU A 317 12.83 13.56 -40.83
N ILE A 318 11.74 12.94 -40.37
CA ILE A 318 10.67 12.38 -41.22
C ILE A 318 9.98 13.49 -42.03
N THR A 319 9.66 14.63 -41.39
CA THR A 319 9.05 15.78 -42.06
C THR A 319 9.99 16.37 -43.12
N PHE A 320 11.28 16.53 -42.80
CA PHE A 320 12.28 17.04 -43.74
C PHE A 320 12.53 16.06 -44.88
N ALA A 321 12.59 14.76 -44.61
CA ALA A 321 12.70 13.71 -45.62
C ALA A 321 11.49 13.70 -46.56
N GLY A 322 10.27 13.85 -46.03
CA GLY A 322 9.04 13.97 -46.81
C GLY A 322 9.03 15.21 -47.71
N VAL A 323 9.39 16.38 -47.18
CA VAL A 323 9.49 17.63 -47.97
C VAL A 323 10.62 17.55 -49.00
N ALA A 324 11.76 16.92 -48.66
CA ALA A 324 12.87 16.72 -49.57
C ALA A 324 12.52 15.77 -50.72
N LEU A 325 11.81 14.67 -50.45
CA LEU A 325 11.29 13.75 -51.46
C LEU A 325 10.32 14.45 -52.41
N ILE A 326 9.38 15.24 -51.88
CA ILE A 326 8.43 16.02 -52.67
C ILE A 326 9.15 17.09 -53.53
N GLY A 327 10.17 17.74 -52.97
CA GLY A 327 11.02 18.70 -53.69
C GLY A 327 11.89 18.05 -54.77
N LEU A 328 12.42 16.86 -54.52
CA LEU A 328 13.19 16.06 -55.46
C LEU A 328 12.31 15.60 -56.63
N PHE A 329 11.13 15.03 -56.34
CA PHE A 329 10.13 14.66 -57.35
C PHE A 329 9.69 15.87 -58.19
N GLY A 330 9.40 17.00 -57.55
CA GLY A 330 8.99 18.23 -58.22
C GLY A 330 10.08 18.84 -59.12
N THR A 331 11.36 18.71 -58.76
CA THR A 331 12.48 19.21 -59.57
C THR A 331 12.83 18.30 -60.74
N ILE A 332 12.76 16.98 -60.57
CA ILE A 332 13.01 16.00 -61.64
C ILE A 332 11.94 16.10 -62.73
N LEU A 333 10.65 16.09 -62.36
CA LEU A 333 9.55 16.23 -63.33
C LEU A 333 9.43 17.65 -63.92
N GLY A 334 9.61 18.69 -63.08
CA GLY A 334 9.35 20.08 -63.47
C GLY A 334 10.42 20.69 -64.39
N ARG A 335 11.69 20.33 -64.20
CA ARG A 335 12.82 20.93 -64.94
C ARG A 335 13.02 20.30 -66.32
N ASN A 336 12.73 19.01 -66.44
CA ASN A 336 12.85 18.27 -67.70
C ASN A 336 11.69 18.60 -68.65
N THR A 337 10.47 18.71 -68.13
CA THR A 337 9.28 18.99 -68.94
C THR A 337 9.19 20.44 -69.41
N ALA A 338 9.57 21.42 -68.57
CA ALA A 338 9.45 22.82 -68.95
C ALA A 338 10.51 23.33 -69.94
N ARG A 339 11.72 22.77 -69.91
CA ARG A 339 12.79 23.14 -70.87
C ARG A 339 12.46 22.66 -72.28
N SER A 340 11.95 21.43 -72.42
CA SER A 340 11.53 20.88 -73.72
C SER A 340 10.36 21.67 -74.33
N LEU A 341 9.39 22.10 -73.52
CA LEU A 341 8.29 22.94 -74.01
C LEU A 341 8.73 24.36 -74.40
N SER A 342 9.73 24.94 -73.72
CA SER A 342 10.29 26.25 -74.12
C SER A 342 11.15 26.16 -75.38
N ASP A 343 11.95 25.10 -75.53
CA ASP A 343 12.83 24.91 -76.68
C ASP A 343 12.02 24.62 -77.95
N LEU A 344 10.95 23.81 -77.85
CA LEU A 344 9.98 23.61 -78.93
C LEU A 344 9.25 24.91 -79.32
N SER A 345 8.87 25.74 -78.33
CA SER A 345 8.24 27.04 -78.59
C SER A 345 9.19 28.05 -79.25
N GLU A 346 10.48 28.00 -78.95
CA GLU A 346 11.48 28.92 -79.51
C GLU A 346 11.84 28.53 -80.95
N ARG A 347 11.96 27.22 -81.23
CA ARG A 347 12.13 26.66 -82.59
C ARG A 347 10.90 26.87 -83.48
N ALA A 348 9.69 26.77 -82.93
CA ALA A 348 8.46 27.09 -83.65
C ALA A 348 8.39 28.58 -84.09
N VAL A 349 9.04 29.49 -83.34
CA VAL A 349 9.16 30.90 -83.71
C VAL A 349 10.26 31.14 -84.76
N ALA A 350 11.35 30.36 -84.75
CA ALA A 350 12.39 30.40 -85.79
C ALA A 350 11.89 29.91 -87.16
N ILE A 351 11.08 28.84 -87.19
CA ILE A 351 10.42 28.34 -88.41
C ILE A 351 9.45 29.38 -88.99
N ARG A 352 8.74 30.14 -88.14
CA ARG A 352 7.87 31.26 -88.58
C ARG A 352 8.65 32.39 -89.24
N ASP A 353 9.88 32.65 -88.80
CA ASP A 353 10.68 33.79 -89.25
C ASP A 353 11.65 33.42 -90.41
N GLY A 354 11.58 32.18 -90.91
CA GLY A 354 12.16 31.76 -92.20
C GLY A 354 13.44 30.94 -92.13
N GLU A 355 13.83 30.43 -90.95
CA GLU A 355 14.99 29.56 -90.77
C GLU A 355 14.54 28.09 -90.75
N TYR A 356 14.69 27.36 -91.88
CA TYR A 356 14.20 25.98 -92.06
C TYR A 356 15.30 24.91 -92.04
N GLU A 357 16.57 25.29 -91.91
CA GLU A 357 17.70 24.36 -92.12
C GLU A 357 18.16 23.61 -90.86
N THR A 358 17.55 23.85 -89.70
CA THR A 358 17.93 23.19 -88.43
C THR A 358 16.88 22.14 -88.03
N PRO A 359 17.24 20.87 -87.86
CA PRO A 359 16.30 19.82 -87.45
C PRO A 359 15.81 19.97 -86.00
N VAL A 360 14.54 19.64 -85.77
CA VAL A 360 13.90 19.71 -84.46
C VAL A 360 13.88 18.30 -83.84
N GLU A 361 15.02 17.86 -83.31
CA GLU A 361 15.18 16.54 -82.70
C GLU A 361 15.01 16.59 -81.17
N SER A 362 14.39 15.55 -80.60
CA SER A 362 14.31 15.30 -79.16
C SER A 362 14.65 13.83 -78.86
N GLY A 363 15.33 13.58 -77.74
CA GLY A 363 15.63 12.22 -77.25
C GLY A 363 14.57 11.66 -76.29
N ARG A 364 13.39 12.26 -76.22
CA ARG A 364 12.25 11.79 -75.40
C ARG A 364 11.32 10.90 -76.23
N ILE A 365 10.82 9.84 -75.61
CA ILE A 365 9.90 8.85 -76.23
C ILE A 365 8.44 9.00 -75.75
N ASP A 366 8.17 9.99 -74.91
CA ASP A 366 6.86 10.24 -74.32
C ASP A 366 6.02 11.21 -75.17
N GLU A 367 4.85 11.63 -74.68
CA GLU A 367 3.89 12.45 -75.43
C GLU A 367 4.44 13.83 -75.84
N ILE A 368 5.54 14.29 -75.23
CA ILE A 368 6.25 15.50 -75.65
C ILE A 368 7.25 15.18 -76.78
N GLY A 369 7.83 13.98 -76.80
CA GLY A 369 8.60 13.44 -77.93
C GLY A 369 7.77 13.36 -79.21
N VAL A 370 6.56 12.79 -79.13
CA VAL A 370 5.59 12.75 -80.23
C VAL A 370 5.24 14.16 -80.74
N LEU A 371 5.25 15.16 -79.85
CA LEU A 371 5.02 16.58 -80.16
C LEU A 371 6.22 17.24 -80.87
N TYR A 372 7.45 16.78 -80.63
CA TYR A 372 8.65 17.17 -81.39
C TYR A 372 8.63 16.60 -82.81
N ASP A 373 8.32 15.31 -82.94
CA ASP A 373 8.24 14.62 -84.24
C ASP A 373 7.14 15.24 -85.13
N SER A 374 5.98 15.51 -84.54
CA SER A 374 4.88 16.20 -85.24
C SER A 374 5.26 17.62 -85.72
N PHE A 375 6.17 18.31 -85.02
CA PHE A 375 6.65 19.65 -85.38
C PHE A 375 7.79 19.61 -86.43
N ASP A 376 8.65 18.58 -86.40
CA ASP A 376 9.67 18.36 -87.44
C ASP A 376 9.04 17.86 -88.75
N ASP A 377 8.01 17.03 -88.70
CA ASP A 377 7.21 16.64 -89.88
C ASP A 377 6.54 17.85 -90.55
N MET A 378 6.03 18.79 -89.75
CA MET A 378 5.45 20.04 -90.28
C MET A 378 6.53 20.92 -90.93
N ARG A 379 7.76 20.97 -90.40
CA ARG A 379 8.93 21.62 -91.03
C ARG A 379 9.37 20.91 -92.31
N GLY A 380 9.45 19.58 -92.31
CA GLY A 380 9.80 18.75 -93.47
C GLY A 380 8.86 18.99 -94.64
N SER A 381 7.55 19.04 -94.38
CA SER A 381 6.54 19.35 -95.41
C SER A 381 6.68 20.76 -96.01
N LEU A 382 7.27 21.71 -95.27
CA LEU A 382 7.50 23.11 -95.68
C LEU A 382 8.79 23.30 -96.52
N VAL A 383 9.80 22.44 -96.33
CA VAL A 383 11.03 22.41 -97.16
C VAL A 383 10.76 21.69 -98.49
N GLU A 384 9.93 20.65 -98.47
CA GLU A 384 9.64 19.80 -99.64
C GLU A 384 8.60 20.38 -100.60
N THR A 385 7.86 21.42 -100.19
CA THR A 385 6.88 22.10 -101.08
C THR A 385 7.54 23.14 -102.02
N ILE A 386 8.87 23.37 -101.95
CA ILE A 386 9.56 24.41 -102.74
C ILE A 386 10.50 23.89 -103.86
N ASP A 387 10.87 22.61 -103.94
CA ASP A 387 11.71 22.15 -105.06
C ASP A 387 11.27 20.79 -105.61
N GLU A 388 10.86 20.79 -106.88
CA GLU A 388 10.67 19.59 -107.74
C GLU A 388 9.27 18.96 -107.76
N ALA A 389 8.31 19.82 -108.14
CA ALA A 389 7.29 19.41 -109.09
C ALA A 389 7.92 19.17 -110.48
N GLU A 390 7.55 18.03 -111.07
CA GLU A 390 7.80 17.58 -112.45
C GLU A 390 9.20 17.04 -112.80
N THR A 391 9.22 15.71 -113.05
CA THR A 391 10.15 14.93 -113.90
C THR A 391 11.22 14.15 -113.10
N ALA A 392 11.02 12.87 -112.77
CA ALA A 392 11.29 11.81 -113.73
C ALA A 392 10.58 10.51 -113.34
N ARG A 393 9.48 10.27 -114.06
CA ARG A 393 8.59 9.12 -113.98
C ARG A 393 9.04 8.02 -114.94
N GLU A 394 10.22 7.43 -114.79
CA GLU A 394 10.65 6.41 -115.75
C GLU A 394 11.53 5.25 -115.21
N GLU A 395 11.56 5.00 -113.89
CA GLU A 395 12.20 3.78 -113.31
C GLU A 395 11.28 2.99 -112.34
N ALA A 396 9.96 3.19 -112.37
CA ALA A 396 9.02 2.54 -111.45
C ALA A 396 8.14 1.45 -112.10
N GLU A 397 8.67 0.66 -113.03
CA GLU A 397 7.92 -0.44 -113.66
C GLU A 397 8.50 -1.84 -113.44
N HIS A 398 9.64 -1.99 -112.77
CA HIS A 398 10.16 -3.32 -112.38
C HIS A 398 10.29 -3.55 -110.86
N GLU A 399 10.08 -2.50 -110.05
CA GLU A 399 10.01 -2.57 -108.58
C GLU A 399 8.57 -2.81 -108.08
N ARG A 400 7.55 -2.54 -108.93
CA ARG A 400 6.12 -2.67 -108.57
C ARG A 400 5.66 -4.11 -108.36
N GLU A 401 6.25 -5.09 -109.05
CA GLU A 401 5.91 -6.51 -108.84
C GLU A 401 6.56 -7.08 -107.57
N ARG A 402 7.80 -6.68 -107.24
CA ARG A 402 8.48 -7.11 -106.01
C ARG A 402 7.90 -6.45 -104.75
N ILE A 403 7.53 -5.17 -104.84
CA ILE A 403 6.84 -4.45 -103.75
C ILE A 403 5.42 -4.99 -103.56
N ALA A 404 4.71 -5.40 -104.62
CA ALA A 404 3.38 -6.00 -104.46
C ALA A 404 3.44 -7.36 -103.74
N GLU A 405 4.41 -8.22 -104.08
CA GLU A 405 4.56 -9.53 -103.42
C GLU A 405 5.02 -9.40 -101.95
N ILE A 406 5.95 -8.46 -101.66
CA ILE A 406 6.36 -8.15 -100.28
C ILE A 406 5.24 -7.45 -99.49
N ASN A 407 4.45 -6.57 -100.13
CA ASN A 407 3.32 -5.91 -99.46
C ASN A 407 2.17 -6.89 -99.19
N ASP A 408 1.85 -7.81 -100.11
CA ASP A 408 0.82 -8.83 -99.86
C ASP A 408 1.24 -9.77 -98.71
N GLU A 409 2.53 -10.09 -98.59
CA GLU A 409 3.08 -10.87 -97.47
C GLU A 409 3.10 -10.08 -96.15
N LEU A 410 3.51 -8.82 -96.18
CA LEU A 410 3.45 -7.92 -95.03
C LEU A 410 2.01 -7.65 -94.57
N GLU A 411 1.07 -7.52 -95.50
CA GLU A 411 -0.36 -7.32 -95.22
C GLU A 411 -0.94 -8.57 -94.54
N ARG A 412 -0.63 -9.78 -95.04
CA ARG A 412 -1.02 -11.03 -94.39
C ARG A 412 -0.41 -11.20 -92.99
N THR A 413 0.88 -10.95 -92.82
CA THR A 413 1.53 -11.02 -91.50
C THR A 413 1.00 -9.96 -90.55
N ALA A 414 0.70 -8.75 -91.05
CA ALA A 414 0.07 -7.70 -90.26
C ALA A 414 -1.37 -8.05 -89.86
N ASP A 415 -2.14 -8.70 -90.73
CA ASP A 415 -3.49 -9.22 -90.41
C ASP A 415 -3.39 -10.31 -89.34
N GLU A 416 -2.44 -11.26 -89.46
CA GLU A 416 -2.21 -12.31 -88.45
C GLU A 416 -1.77 -11.73 -87.10
N TYR A 417 -0.91 -10.71 -87.09
CA TYR A 417 -0.52 -10.00 -85.88
C TYR A 417 -1.68 -9.19 -85.30
N SER A 418 -2.52 -8.58 -86.15
CA SER A 418 -3.73 -7.88 -85.72
C SER A 418 -4.71 -8.83 -85.04
N ASP A 419 -4.90 -10.04 -85.55
CA ASP A 419 -5.76 -11.06 -84.94
C ASP A 419 -5.23 -11.47 -83.56
N VAL A 420 -3.91 -11.64 -83.40
CA VAL A 420 -3.26 -11.94 -82.11
C VAL A 420 -3.36 -10.77 -81.13
N MET A 421 -3.17 -9.52 -81.60
CA MET A 421 -3.37 -8.32 -80.77
C MET A 421 -4.83 -8.16 -80.34
N GLU A 422 -5.79 -8.52 -81.18
CA GLU A 422 -7.22 -8.49 -80.84
C GLU A 422 -7.55 -9.54 -79.76
N ALA A 423 -7.00 -10.75 -79.87
CA ALA A 423 -7.11 -11.78 -78.83
C ALA A 423 -6.51 -11.32 -77.49
N ALA A 424 -5.29 -10.76 -77.51
CA ALA A 424 -4.64 -10.18 -76.33
C ALA A 424 -5.43 -9.02 -75.71
N ALA A 425 -6.02 -8.15 -76.53
CA ALA A 425 -6.86 -7.04 -76.07
C ALA A 425 -8.20 -7.52 -75.46
N ASP A 426 -8.71 -8.66 -75.91
CA ASP A 426 -9.92 -9.29 -75.36
C ASP A 426 -9.66 -10.01 -74.03
N GLY A 427 -8.41 -10.35 -73.74
CA GLY A 427 -7.95 -10.90 -72.47
C GLY A 427 -7.13 -12.19 -72.59
N ASP A 428 -6.91 -12.72 -73.79
CA ASP A 428 -6.08 -13.91 -74.00
C ASP A 428 -4.60 -13.54 -73.96
N LEU A 429 -3.99 -13.59 -72.77
CA LEU A 429 -2.57 -13.30 -72.59
C LEU A 429 -1.67 -14.48 -72.99
N THR A 430 -2.24 -15.65 -73.31
CA THR A 430 -1.51 -16.82 -73.82
C THR A 430 -1.21 -16.72 -75.32
N ALA A 431 -1.88 -15.79 -76.01
CA ALA A 431 -1.71 -15.58 -77.45
C ALA A 431 -0.24 -15.21 -77.79
N ARG A 432 0.30 -15.79 -78.86
CA ARG A 432 1.69 -15.52 -79.31
C ARG A 432 1.73 -15.26 -80.81
N MET A 433 2.50 -14.25 -81.19
CA MET A 433 2.79 -13.94 -82.59
C MET A 433 3.83 -14.90 -83.16
N ASP A 434 3.62 -15.31 -84.41
CA ASP A 434 4.59 -16.13 -85.14
C ASP A 434 5.83 -15.31 -85.51
N THR A 435 6.99 -15.77 -85.03
CA THR A 435 8.31 -15.18 -85.30
C THR A 435 8.93 -15.67 -86.60
N GLU A 436 8.40 -16.74 -87.20
CA GLU A 436 8.89 -17.33 -88.46
C GLU A 436 8.34 -16.58 -89.68
N THR A 437 8.78 -15.33 -89.87
CA THR A 437 8.43 -14.48 -91.02
C THR A 437 9.66 -14.10 -91.86
N ASP A 438 9.47 -13.97 -93.18
CA ASP A 438 10.52 -13.58 -94.13
C ASP A 438 10.91 -12.08 -94.00
N ASN A 439 10.21 -11.32 -93.16
CA ASN A 439 10.51 -9.91 -92.85
C ASN A 439 11.10 -9.73 -91.44
N GLU A 440 12.39 -9.35 -91.38
CA GLU A 440 13.13 -9.15 -90.12
C GLU A 440 12.45 -8.16 -89.16
N ALA A 441 11.88 -7.06 -89.66
CA ALA A 441 11.21 -6.07 -88.82
C ALA A 441 9.89 -6.60 -88.22
N MET A 442 9.16 -7.46 -88.95
CA MET A 442 7.98 -8.14 -88.40
C MET A 442 8.37 -9.22 -87.37
N ALA A 443 9.46 -9.95 -87.60
CA ALA A 443 9.97 -10.93 -86.63
C ALA A 443 10.41 -10.26 -85.31
N ASP A 444 11.06 -9.09 -85.39
CA ASP A 444 11.43 -8.29 -84.22
C ASP A 444 10.17 -7.82 -83.46
N ILE A 445 9.14 -7.32 -84.17
CA ILE A 445 7.85 -6.92 -83.56
C ILE A 445 7.16 -8.11 -82.85
N ALA A 446 7.11 -9.28 -83.47
CA ALA A 446 6.54 -10.47 -82.83
C ALA A 446 7.32 -10.88 -81.58
N THR A 447 8.65 -10.78 -81.61
CA THR A 447 9.50 -11.10 -80.46
C THR A 447 9.25 -10.15 -79.30
N ASP A 448 9.31 -8.84 -79.55
CA ASP A 448 9.09 -7.82 -78.53
C ASP A 448 7.65 -7.86 -77.96
N PHE A 449 6.66 -8.12 -78.83
CA PHE A 449 5.26 -8.28 -78.41
C PHE A 449 5.07 -9.53 -77.53
N ASN A 450 5.68 -10.67 -77.89
CA ASN A 450 5.60 -11.89 -77.11
C ASN A 450 6.26 -11.72 -75.73
N VAL A 451 7.40 -11.02 -75.63
CA VAL A 451 8.05 -10.70 -74.35
C VAL A 451 7.18 -9.78 -73.50
N MET A 452 6.57 -8.75 -74.09
CA MET A 452 5.64 -7.88 -73.38
C MET A 452 4.42 -8.64 -72.86
N LEU A 453 3.84 -9.56 -73.66
CA LEU A 453 2.73 -10.39 -73.21
C LEU A 453 3.14 -11.35 -72.09
N GLU A 454 4.34 -11.94 -72.16
CA GLU A 454 4.89 -12.78 -71.10
C GLU A 454 5.05 -12.00 -69.77
N GLU A 455 5.57 -10.77 -69.80
CA GLU A 455 5.68 -9.92 -68.60
C GLU A 455 4.30 -9.52 -68.03
N ILE A 456 3.32 -9.23 -68.89
CA ILE A 456 1.95 -8.91 -68.46
C ILE A 456 1.25 -10.14 -67.88
N GLU A 457 1.41 -11.29 -68.52
CA GLU A 457 0.88 -12.58 -68.06
C GLU A 457 1.44 -12.93 -66.67
N GLN A 458 2.76 -12.81 -66.47
CA GLN A 458 3.40 -13.00 -65.17
C GLN A 458 2.86 -12.02 -64.12
N THR A 459 2.74 -10.73 -64.46
CA THR A 459 2.21 -9.72 -63.53
C THR A 459 0.76 -10.03 -63.11
N VAL A 460 -0.07 -10.48 -64.05
CA VAL A 460 -1.47 -10.86 -63.76
C VAL A 460 -1.52 -12.10 -62.87
N ALA A 461 -0.67 -13.10 -63.12
CA ALA A 461 -0.54 -14.29 -62.29
C ALA A 461 -0.10 -13.95 -60.85
N GLU A 462 0.94 -13.11 -60.69
CA GLU A 462 1.43 -12.61 -59.40
C GLU A 462 0.34 -11.82 -58.64
N LEU A 463 -0.41 -10.96 -59.33
CA LEU A 463 -1.52 -10.21 -58.72
C LEU A 463 -2.69 -11.12 -58.31
N SER A 464 -2.96 -12.18 -59.07
CA SER A 464 -4.00 -13.16 -58.74
C SER A 464 -3.62 -13.98 -57.50
N GLN A 465 -2.35 -14.39 -57.41
CA GLN A 465 -1.82 -15.05 -56.22
C GLN A 465 -1.89 -14.13 -55.00
N PHE A 466 -1.41 -12.89 -55.12
CA PHE A 466 -1.48 -11.89 -54.06
C PHE A 466 -2.92 -11.65 -53.58
N ALA A 467 -3.89 -11.58 -54.50
CA ALA A 467 -5.30 -11.46 -54.13
C ALA A 467 -5.80 -12.69 -53.33
N THR A 468 -5.38 -13.89 -53.71
CA THR A 468 -5.74 -15.13 -52.99
C THR A 468 -5.12 -15.16 -51.59
N ASP A 469 -3.85 -14.76 -51.47
CA ASP A 469 -3.14 -14.69 -50.19
C ASP A 469 -3.79 -13.67 -49.25
N VAL A 470 -4.13 -12.48 -49.76
CA VAL A 470 -4.83 -11.44 -49.00
C VAL A 470 -6.22 -11.91 -48.53
N ALA A 471 -6.97 -12.62 -49.38
CA ALA A 471 -8.27 -13.18 -49.00
C ALA A 471 -8.13 -14.21 -47.86
N THR A 472 -7.15 -15.11 -47.98
CA THR A 472 -6.86 -16.15 -46.98
C THR A 472 -6.40 -15.54 -45.65
N ALA A 473 -5.48 -14.57 -45.69
CA ALA A 473 -5.03 -13.86 -44.51
C ALA A 473 -6.17 -13.10 -43.81
N SER A 474 -7.08 -12.50 -44.60
CA SER A 474 -8.25 -11.80 -44.07
C SER A 474 -9.25 -12.75 -43.38
N GLU A 475 -9.46 -13.95 -43.93
CA GLU A 475 -10.28 -14.99 -43.29
C GLU A 475 -9.64 -15.46 -41.96
N GLN A 476 -8.32 -15.64 -41.94
CA GLN A 476 -7.59 -16.00 -40.72
C GLN A 476 -7.71 -14.92 -39.64
N VAL A 477 -7.52 -13.64 -40.00
CA VAL A 477 -7.69 -12.50 -39.07
C VAL A 477 -9.12 -12.45 -38.50
N THR A 478 -10.13 -12.71 -39.35
CA THR A 478 -11.54 -12.78 -38.92
C THR A 478 -11.73 -13.88 -37.87
N ALA A 479 -11.24 -15.10 -38.14
CA ALA A 479 -11.36 -16.22 -37.20
C ALA A 479 -10.64 -15.96 -35.87
N SER A 480 -9.41 -15.43 -35.92
CA SER A 480 -8.68 -15.05 -34.71
C SER A 480 -9.38 -13.94 -33.92
N SER A 481 -9.98 -12.95 -34.60
CA SER A 481 -10.74 -11.88 -33.94
C SER A 481 -11.97 -12.42 -33.21
N GLU A 482 -12.67 -13.42 -33.78
CA GLU A 482 -13.79 -14.10 -33.12
C GLU A 482 -13.34 -14.88 -31.86
N GLU A 483 -12.19 -15.57 -31.92
CA GLU A 483 -11.61 -16.24 -30.75
C GLU A 483 -11.25 -15.25 -29.64
N VAL A 484 -10.54 -14.16 -29.95
CA VAL A 484 -10.21 -13.13 -28.95
C VAL A 484 -11.49 -12.55 -28.36
N ARG A 485 -12.52 -12.27 -29.18
CA ARG A 485 -13.80 -11.75 -28.67
C ARG A 485 -14.48 -12.70 -27.68
N SER A 486 -14.41 -14.01 -27.94
CA SER A 486 -14.92 -15.04 -27.02
C SER A 486 -14.10 -15.10 -25.74
N ALA A 487 -12.78 -14.87 -25.80
CA ALA A 487 -11.93 -14.80 -24.62
C ALA A 487 -12.25 -13.54 -23.79
N SER A 488 -12.40 -12.37 -24.42
CA SER A 488 -12.78 -11.12 -23.73
C SER A 488 -14.12 -11.25 -23.00
N GLN A 489 -15.11 -11.95 -23.57
CA GLN A 489 -16.38 -12.22 -22.88
C GLN A 489 -16.22 -13.07 -21.61
N GLN A 490 -15.32 -14.06 -21.64
CA GLN A 490 -15.01 -14.88 -20.46
C GLN A 490 -14.25 -14.07 -19.40
N VAL A 491 -13.39 -13.14 -19.82
CA VAL A 491 -12.74 -12.18 -18.92
C VAL A 491 -13.80 -11.33 -18.21
N THR A 492 -14.75 -10.72 -18.94
CA THR A 492 -15.84 -9.94 -18.35
C THR A 492 -16.66 -10.75 -17.32
N GLU A 493 -17.00 -12.01 -17.62
CA GLU A 493 -17.74 -12.88 -16.69
C GLU A 493 -16.92 -13.18 -15.43
N SER A 494 -15.62 -13.45 -15.58
CA SER A 494 -14.72 -13.72 -14.45
C SER A 494 -14.54 -12.49 -13.56
N VAL A 495 -14.42 -11.31 -14.18
CA VAL A 495 -14.28 -10.02 -13.50
C VAL A 495 -15.55 -9.67 -12.72
N GLN A 496 -16.74 -9.98 -13.26
CA GLN A 496 -17.99 -9.82 -12.53
C GLN A 496 -18.05 -10.71 -11.28
N GLU A 497 -17.56 -11.95 -11.37
CA GLU A 497 -17.48 -12.87 -10.21
C GLU A 497 -16.49 -12.38 -9.16
N ILE A 498 -15.36 -11.79 -9.59
CA ILE A 498 -14.38 -11.14 -8.70
C ILE A 498 -15.03 -9.96 -7.96
N SER A 499 -15.71 -9.07 -8.67
CA SER A 499 -16.41 -7.92 -8.08
C SER A 499 -17.48 -8.36 -7.07
N ASP A 500 -18.30 -9.37 -7.41
CA ASP A 500 -19.29 -9.95 -6.50
C ASP A 500 -18.64 -10.65 -5.29
N GLY A 501 -17.42 -11.16 -5.46
CA GLY A 501 -16.58 -11.73 -4.40
C GLY A 501 -16.09 -10.67 -3.42
N ALA A 502 -15.52 -9.58 -3.93
CA ALA A 502 -15.01 -8.45 -3.16
C ALA A 502 -16.13 -7.76 -2.35
N GLU A 503 -17.31 -7.57 -2.93
CA GLU A 503 -18.49 -7.03 -2.22
C GLU A 503 -18.89 -7.91 -1.02
N ARG A 504 -18.91 -9.24 -1.22
CA ARG A 504 -19.21 -10.20 -0.13
C ARG A 504 -18.11 -10.22 0.94
N GLN A 505 -16.85 -10.03 0.55
CA GLN A 505 -15.73 -9.92 1.45
C GLN A 505 -15.88 -8.67 2.33
N ASN A 506 -16.18 -7.51 1.75
CA ASN A 506 -16.43 -6.27 2.49
C ASN A 506 -17.56 -6.44 3.53
N GLN A 507 -18.68 -7.06 3.15
CA GLN A 507 -19.78 -7.36 4.10
C GLN A 507 -19.35 -8.30 5.25
N SER A 508 -18.45 -9.24 4.97
CA SER A 508 -17.92 -10.15 5.98
C SER A 508 -16.98 -9.42 6.94
N LEU A 509 -16.12 -8.54 6.42
CA LEU A 509 -15.20 -7.70 7.20
C LEU A 509 -15.97 -6.74 8.12
N GLN A 510 -17.06 -6.12 7.65
CA GLN A 510 -17.94 -5.30 8.50
C GLN A 510 -18.58 -6.11 9.65
N SER A 511 -18.81 -7.41 9.44
CA SER A 511 -19.33 -8.30 10.49
C SER A 511 -18.23 -8.64 11.51
N VAL A 512 -17.00 -8.87 11.04
CA VAL A 512 -15.83 -9.08 11.92
C VAL A 512 -15.57 -7.84 12.77
N ASN A 513 -15.61 -6.65 12.19
CA ASN A 513 -15.42 -5.39 12.91
C ASN A 513 -16.45 -5.21 14.06
N GLN A 514 -17.71 -5.59 13.83
CA GLN A 514 -18.75 -5.61 14.88
C GLN A 514 -18.45 -6.62 16.00
N GLU A 515 -17.95 -7.81 15.67
CA GLU A 515 -17.53 -8.82 16.66
C GLU A 515 -16.31 -8.33 17.46
N MET A 516 -15.34 -7.66 16.82
CA MET A 516 -14.18 -7.07 17.49
C MET A 516 -14.57 -5.93 18.43
N SER A 517 -15.52 -5.08 18.03
CA SER A 517 -16.10 -4.05 18.92
C SER A 517 -16.75 -4.66 20.17
N ALA A 518 -17.47 -5.77 20.00
CA ALA A 518 -18.08 -6.49 21.12
C ALA A 518 -17.03 -7.18 22.02
N LEU A 519 -15.94 -7.67 21.42
CA LEU A 519 -14.81 -8.22 22.15
C LEU A 519 -14.12 -7.14 22.99
N SER A 520 -13.82 -5.96 22.42
CA SER A 520 -13.26 -4.81 23.16
C SER A 520 -14.09 -4.45 24.38
N THR A 521 -15.41 -4.35 24.22
CA THR A 521 -16.33 -4.07 25.34
C THR A 521 -16.22 -5.16 26.43
N THR A 522 -16.11 -6.43 26.04
CA THR A 522 -16.01 -7.54 26.99
C THR A 522 -14.65 -7.54 27.71
N THR A 523 -13.57 -7.18 27.00
CA THR A 523 -12.22 -7.02 27.56
C THR A 523 -12.19 -5.91 28.61
N GLU A 524 -12.80 -4.75 28.34
CA GLU A 524 -12.97 -3.67 29.32
C GLU A 524 -13.77 -4.11 30.56
N GLU A 525 -14.85 -4.87 30.37
CA GLU A 525 -15.63 -5.43 31.48
C GLU A 525 -14.81 -6.40 32.34
N ILE A 526 -13.95 -7.21 31.72
CA ILE A 526 -13.04 -8.12 32.44
C ILE A 526 -12.00 -7.32 33.22
N ALA A 527 -11.37 -6.30 32.63
CA ALA A 527 -10.40 -5.45 33.31
C ALA A 527 -11.01 -4.78 34.56
N ALA A 528 -12.21 -4.20 34.41
CA ALA A 528 -12.93 -3.60 35.52
C ALA A 528 -13.27 -4.62 36.63
N SER A 529 -13.71 -5.82 36.26
CA SER A 529 -13.99 -6.89 37.23
C SER A 529 -12.73 -7.39 37.93
N SER A 530 -11.60 -7.47 37.23
CA SER A 530 -10.30 -7.85 37.80
C SER A 530 -9.87 -6.84 38.86
N ASN A 531 -9.94 -5.54 38.55
CA ASN A 531 -9.64 -4.48 39.52
C ASN A 531 -10.51 -4.56 40.78
N GLU A 532 -11.82 -4.84 40.64
CA GLU A 532 -12.69 -5.04 41.81
C GLU A 532 -12.28 -6.25 42.66
N VAL A 533 -11.85 -7.36 42.05
CA VAL A 533 -11.39 -8.54 42.78
C VAL A 533 -10.06 -8.28 43.49
N ALA A 534 -9.12 -7.55 42.87
CA ALA A 534 -7.86 -7.14 43.50
C ALA A 534 -8.12 -6.31 44.77
N ASP A 535 -8.99 -5.30 44.68
CA ASP A 535 -9.41 -4.47 45.81
C ASP A 535 -10.01 -5.30 46.96
N ILE A 536 -10.85 -6.29 46.62
CA ILE A 536 -11.45 -7.19 47.61
C ILE A 536 -10.38 -8.08 48.26
N ALA A 537 -9.42 -8.57 47.48
CA ALA A 537 -8.33 -9.40 47.97
C ALA A 537 -7.44 -8.63 48.94
N GLU A 538 -7.02 -7.41 48.61
CA GLU A 538 -6.21 -6.55 49.48
C GLU A 538 -6.94 -6.17 50.78
N ARG A 539 -8.23 -5.86 50.70
CA ARG A 539 -9.08 -5.64 51.88
C ARG A 539 -9.20 -6.89 52.75
N THR A 540 -9.20 -8.08 52.13
CA THR A 540 -9.21 -9.36 52.85
C THR A 540 -7.90 -9.61 53.59
N VAL A 541 -6.75 -9.30 52.96
CA VAL A 541 -5.43 -9.34 53.62
C VAL A 541 -5.42 -8.43 54.86
N THR A 542 -5.83 -7.17 54.70
CA THR A 542 -5.88 -6.19 55.80
C THR A 542 -6.80 -6.66 56.91
N THR A 543 -8.01 -7.12 56.58
CA THR A 543 -8.97 -7.63 57.57
C THR A 543 -8.47 -8.87 58.29
N GLY A 544 -7.73 -9.75 57.60
CA GLY A 544 -7.08 -10.92 58.18
C GLY A 544 -6.00 -10.53 59.19
N GLN A 545 -5.18 -9.52 58.87
CA GLN A 545 -4.14 -8.98 59.75
C GLN A 545 -4.74 -8.31 61.00
N ASP A 546 -5.75 -7.46 60.84
CA ASP A 546 -6.46 -6.84 61.97
C ASP A 546 -7.09 -7.90 62.90
N GLY A 547 -7.66 -8.96 62.30
CA GLY A 547 -8.20 -10.09 63.03
C GLY A 547 -7.13 -10.87 63.82
N GLN A 548 -5.94 -11.05 63.22
CA GLN A 548 -4.80 -11.67 63.87
C GLN A 548 -4.34 -10.87 65.08
N GLU A 549 -4.18 -9.55 64.94
CA GLU A 549 -3.75 -8.67 66.03
C GLU A 549 -4.74 -8.75 67.20
N ALA A 550 -6.05 -8.64 66.91
CA ALA A 550 -7.08 -8.76 67.93
C ALA A 550 -7.10 -10.13 68.64
N ALA A 551 -6.80 -11.22 67.92
CA ALA A 551 -6.70 -12.55 68.50
C ALA A 551 -5.43 -12.74 69.34
N GLN A 552 -4.30 -12.15 68.93
CA GLN A 552 -3.06 -12.14 69.73
C GLN A 552 -3.24 -11.34 71.04
N ASP A 553 -3.93 -10.21 71.00
CA ASP A 553 -4.32 -9.45 72.20
C ASP A 553 -5.19 -10.30 73.14
N ALA A 554 -6.10 -11.10 72.59
CA ALA A 554 -6.92 -12.01 73.37
C ALA A 554 -6.11 -13.14 74.02
N ILE A 555 -5.11 -13.69 73.33
CA ILE A 555 -4.16 -14.66 73.89
C ILE A 555 -3.38 -14.04 75.06
N ALA A 556 -2.84 -12.83 74.87
CA ALA A 556 -2.11 -12.12 75.93
C ALA A 556 -3.00 -11.86 77.16
N ALA A 557 -4.28 -11.54 76.95
CA ALA A 557 -5.24 -11.41 78.05
C ALA A 557 -5.52 -12.75 78.74
N MET A 558 -5.59 -13.87 78.01
CA MET A 558 -5.74 -15.20 78.59
C MET A 558 -4.52 -15.59 79.44
N ASP A 559 -3.31 -15.29 78.99
CA ASP A 559 -2.07 -15.53 79.76
C ASP A 559 -2.07 -14.73 81.08
N GLU A 560 -2.58 -13.49 81.08
CA GLU A 560 -2.71 -12.69 82.29
C GLU A 560 -3.75 -13.29 83.26
N ILE A 561 -4.88 -13.78 82.75
CA ILE A 561 -5.90 -14.45 83.57
C ILE A 561 -5.37 -15.79 84.11
N GLU A 562 -4.59 -16.55 83.33
CA GLU A 562 -3.94 -17.79 83.78
C GLU A 562 -3.00 -17.49 84.96
N ALA A 563 -2.19 -16.43 84.86
CA ALA A 563 -1.30 -16.00 85.91
C ALA A 563 -2.05 -15.57 87.20
N GLU A 564 -3.17 -14.86 87.06
CA GLU A 564 -4.02 -14.47 88.20
C GLU A 564 -4.71 -15.69 88.84
N ALA A 565 -5.16 -16.66 88.05
CA ALA A 565 -5.70 -17.92 88.54
C ALA A 565 -4.64 -18.73 89.29
N GLY A 566 -3.40 -18.78 88.79
CA GLY A 566 -2.25 -19.38 89.49
C GLY A 566 -1.99 -18.72 90.85
N GLY A 567 -2.01 -17.38 90.90
CA GLY A 567 -1.89 -16.64 92.16
C GLY A 567 -3.04 -16.92 93.15
N ALA A 568 -4.26 -17.15 92.66
CA ALA A 568 -5.38 -17.55 93.50
C ALA A 568 -5.21 -18.96 94.09
N VAL A 569 -4.65 -19.91 93.31
CA VAL A 569 -4.30 -21.24 93.82
C VAL A 569 -3.28 -21.13 94.96
N ASP A 570 -2.20 -20.35 94.77
CA ASP A 570 -1.17 -20.14 95.79
C ASP A 570 -1.76 -19.57 97.11
N GLU A 571 -2.70 -18.63 97.02
CA GLU A 571 -3.35 -18.04 98.20
C GLU A 571 -4.29 -19.04 98.90
N ILE A 572 -4.98 -19.89 98.13
CA ILE A 572 -5.81 -20.97 98.67
C ILE A 572 -4.95 -22.01 99.39
N GLU A 573 -3.79 -22.38 98.85
CA GLU A 573 -2.84 -23.29 99.51
C GLU A 573 -2.33 -22.69 100.84
N ARG A 574 -2.02 -21.38 100.86
CA ARG A 574 -1.65 -20.69 102.12
C ARG A 574 -2.80 -20.71 103.14
N LEU A 575 -4.03 -20.51 102.69
CA LEU A 575 -5.20 -20.61 103.57
C LEU A 575 -5.37 -22.03 104.12
N GLU A 576 -5.14 -23.07 103.32
CA GLU A 576 -5.13 -24.46 103.78
C GLU A 576 -4.07 -24.70 104.88
N GLU A 577 -2.86 -24.15 104.71
CA GLU A 577 -1.82 -24.20 105.73
C GLU A 577 -2.22 -23.48 107.02
N GLU A 578 -2.83 -22.28 106.92
CA GLU A 578 -3.33 -21.54 108.07
C GLU A 578 -4.46 -22.29 108.79
N VAL A 579 -5.39 -22.89 108.05
CA VAL A 579 -6.46 -23.74 108.60
C VAL A 579 -5.86 -24.93 109.35
N GLN A 580 -4.84 -25.61 108.81
CA GLN A 580 -4.13 -26.69 109.53
C GLN A 580 -3.45 -26.21 110.83
N GLN A 581 -2.89 -25.00 110.83
CA GLN A 581 -2.29 -24.43 112.04
C GLN A 581 -3.35 -24.12 113.11
N ILE A 582 -4.51 -23.62 112.70
CA ILE A 582 -5.63 -23.36 113.61
C ILE A 582 -6.19 -24.68 114.17
N ASP A 583 -6.28 -25.73 113.34
CA ASP A 583 -6.70 -27.07 113.77
C ASP A 583 -5.80 -27.60 114.92
N GLN A 584 -4.47 -27.51 114.76
CA GLN A 584 -3.53 -27.87 115.84
C GLN A 584 -3.70 -27.03 117.11
N LEU A 585 -4.03 -25.75 116.96
CA LEU A 585 -4.28 -24.87 118.10
C LEU A 585 -5.57 -25.28 118.84
N ILE A 586 -6.65 -25.56 118.10
CA ILE A 586 -7.93 -26.02 118.68
C ILE A 586 -7.74 -27.37 119.38
N ALA A 587 -7.02 -28.31 118.77
CA ALA A 587 -6.67 -29.59 119.40
C ALA A 587 -5.90 -29.40 120.72
N THR A 588 -4.96 -28.43 120.75
CA THR A 588 -4.22 -28.07 121.96
C THR A 588 -5.14 -27.45 123.03
N ILE A 589 -6.06 -26.56 122.64
CA ILE A 589 -7.05 -25.97 123.55
C ILE A 589 -7.97 -27.04 124.13
N SER A 590 -8.48 -27.96 123.30
CA SER A 590 -9.31 -29.08 123.73
C SER A 590 -8.57 -29.99 124.72
N GLU A 591 -7.29 -30.27 124.48
CA GLU A 591 -6.44 -31.01 125.42
C GLU A 591 -6.22 -30.26 126.75
N ILE A 592 -5.94 -28.95 126.70
CA ILE A 592 -5.84 -28.10 127.90
C ILE A 592 -7.17 -28.08 128.67
N ALA A 593 -8.30 -28.00 127.98
CA ALA A 593 -9.63 -28.03 128.59
C ALA A 593 -9.89 -29.38 129.28
N ARG A 594 -9.57 -30.51 128.64
CA ARG A 594 -9.64 -31.86 129.27
C ARG A 594 -8.72 -31.97 130.48
N GLN A 595 -7.49 -31.47 130.37
CA GLN A 595 -6.53 -31.49 131.48
C GLN A 595 -7.00 -30.61 132.64
N THR A 596 -7.58 -29.44 132.35
CA THR A 596 -8.12 -28.51 133.35
C THR A 596 -9.38 -29.08 134.01
N ASN A 597 -10.27 -29.74 133.25
CA ASN A 597 -11.41 -30.48 133.77
C ASN A 597 -10.96 -31.61 134.72
N MET A 598 -9.93 -32.37 134.34
CA MET A 598 -9.34 -33.42 135.19
C MET A 598 -8.67 -32.86 136.46
N LEU A 599 -7.98 -31.72 136.36
CA LEU A 599 -7.39 -31.03 137.52
C LEU A 599 -8.47 -30.49 138.46
N ALA A 600 -9.53 -29.87 137.92
CA ALA A 600 -10.67 -29.35 138.66
C ALA A 600 -11.47 -30.50 139.31
N LEU A 601 -11.63 -31.63 138.63
CA LEU A 601 -12.24 -32.84 139.16
C LEU A 601 -11.41 -33.42 140.32
N ASN A 602 -10.09 -33.52 140.17
CA ASN A 602 -9.18 -33.97 141.23
C ASN A 602 -9.20 -33.01 142.43
N ALA A 603 -9.23 -31.69 142.20
CA ALA A 603 -9.34 -30.68 143.25
C ALA A 603 -10.69 -30.73 143.99
N ASN A 604 -11.80 -30.95 143.27
CA ASN A 604 -13.13 -31.14 143.85
C ASN A 604 -13.23 -32.45 144.66
N ILE A 605 -12.57 -33.52 144.21
CA ILE A 605 -12.46 -34.79 144.94
C ILE A 605 -11.63 -34.61 146.23
N GLU A 606 -10.50 -33.90 146.18
CA GLU A 606 -9.64 -33.66 147.34
C GLU A 606 -10.33 -32.75 148.37
N ALA A 607 -11.01 -31.70 147.93
CA ALA A 607 -11.89 -30.87 148.76
C ALA A 607 -13.06 -31.67 149.38
N SER A 608 -13.46 -32.79 148.77
CA SER A 608 -14.48 -33.71 149.32
C SER A 608 -13.90 -34.79 150.24
N ARG A 609 -12.58 -35.03 150.23
CA ARG A 609 -11.88 -36.05 151.05
C ARG A 609 -11.33 -35.51 152.36
N SER A 610 -10.94 -34.23 152.41
CA SER A 610 -10.44 -33.54 153.61
C SER A 610 -11.57 -33.17 154.59
N ALA A 611 -12.38 -34.13 155.03
CA ALA A 611 -13.52 -33.88 155.90
C ALA A 611 -13.11 -33.56 157.35
N SER A 612 -12.51 -32.39 157.63
CA SER A 612 -12.22 -31.89 159.00
C SER A 612 -11.85 -30.37 159.06
N GLY A 613 -12.67 -29.44 158.56
CA GLY A 613 -12.48 -27.99 158.84
C GLY A 613 -13.43 -27.04 158.08
N GLU A 614 -13.92 -25.98 158.74
CA GLU A 614 -15.00 -25.07 158.28
C GLU A 614 -14.61 -24.05 157.17
N ASP A 615 -13.38 -24.04 156.67
CA ASP A 615 -12.90 -23.08 155.64
C ASP A 615 -12.84 -23.65 154.19
N GLU A 616 -13.30 -24.89 153.95
CA GLU A 616 -13.13 -25.60 152.66
C GLU A 616 -14.32 -25.54 151.67
N GLU A 617 -15.49 -25.01 152.09
CA GLU A 617 -16.67 -24.89 151.20
C GLU A 617 -16.41 -23.97 149.99
N GLY A 618 -15.59 -22.94 150.13
CA GLY A 618 -15.22 -22.03 149.04
C GLY A 618 -14.36 -22.68 147.95
N PHE A 619 -13.47 -23.61 148.31
CA PHE A 619 -12.58 -24.29 147.36
C PHE A 619 -13.32 -25.32 146.49
N SER A 620 -14.30 -26.04 147.05
CA SER A 620 -15.15 -26.96 146.26
C SER A 620 -16.03 -26.20 145.25
N VAL A 621 -16.54 -25.02 145.62
CA VAL A 621 -17.32 -24.17 144.70
C VAL A 621 -16.45 -23.69 143.53
N VAL A 622 -15.24 -23.19 143.81
CA VAL A 622 -14.30 -22.76 142.74
C VAL A 622 -13.90 -23.93 141.85
N ALA A 623 -13.65 -25.13 142.41
CA ALA A 623 -13.31 -26.30 141.61
C ALA A 623 -14.47 -26.77 140.71
N LYS A 624 -15.73 -26.67 141.16
CA LYS A 624 -16.91 -26.93 140.32
C LYS A 624 -17.08 -25.89 139.21
N GLU A 625 -16.80 -24.62 139.50
CA GLU A 625 -16.87 -23.55 138.51
C GLU A 625 -15.78 -23.69 137.44
N VAL A 626 -14.54 -24.03 137.82
CA VAL A 626 -13.44 -24.31 136.88
C VAL A 626 -13.74 -25.55 136.04
N LYS A 627 -14.37 -26.57 136.64
CA LYS A 627 -14.83 -27.77 135.92
C LYS A 627 -15.85 -27.41 134.85
N ALA A 628 -16.90 -26.66 135.22
CA ALA A 628 -17.93 -26.20 134.29
C ALA A 628 -17.33 -25.34 133.17
N LEU A 629 -16.46 -24.39 133.51
CA LEU A 629 -15.75 -23.56 132.52
C LEU A 629 -14.87 -24.38 131.58
N SER A 630 -14.23 -25.45 132.07
CA SER A 630 -13.42 -26.34 131.23
C SER A 630 -14.28 -27.23 130.32
N GLU A 631 -15.48 -27.63 130.77
CA GLU A 631 -16.47 -28.33 129.94
C GLU A 631 -17.02 -27.38 128.85
N ASP A 632 -17.33 -26.14 129.19
CA ASP A 632 -17.75 -25.10 128.23
C ASP A 632 -16.64 -24.78 127.20
N VAL A 633 -15.38 -24.72 127.62
CA VAL A 633 -14.23 -24.50 126.70
C VAL A 633 -14.00 -25.71 125.80
N ALA A 634 -14.22 -26.94 126.29
CA ALA A 634 -14.12 -28.14 125.47
C ALA A 634 -15.25 -28.18 124.42
N GLU A 635 -16.49 -27.88 124.82
CA GLU A 635 -17.63 -27.81 123.90
C GLU A 635 -17.45 -26.70 122.86
N ALA A 636 -16.94 -25.52 123.26
CA ALA A 636 -16.62 -24.44 122.32
C ALA A 636 -15.44 -24.78 121.39
N ALA A 637 -14.48 -25.61 121.82
CA ALA A 637 -13.40 -26.10 120.98
C ALA A 637 -13.91 -27.10 119.94
N ASP A 638 -14.78 -28.04 120.34
CA ASP A 638 -15.44 -28.99 119.42
C ASP A 638 -16.31 -28.23 118.38
N GLU A 639 -17.06 -27.20 118.81
CA GLU A 639 -17.86 -26.37 117.89
C GLU A 639 -17.00 -25.51 116.93
N ALA A 640 -15.77 -25.16 117.35
CA ALA A 640 -14.80 -24.51 116.50
C ALA A 640 -14.13 -25.48 115.51
N GLU A 641 -13.88 -26.73 115.92
CA GLU A 641 -13.38 -27.82 115.08
C GLU A 641 -14.38 -28.14 113.95
N ASP A 642 -15.67 -28.31 114.26
CA ASP A 642 -16.74 -28.51 113.26
C ASP A 642 -16.82 -27.36 112.23
N ARG A 643 -16.65 -26.11 112.69
CA ARG A 643 -16.61 -24.94 111.79
C ARG A 643 -15.35 -24.93 110.93
N LEU A 644 -14.22 -25.36 111.48
CA LEU A 644 -12.96 -25.44 110.76
C LEU A 644 -13.00 -26.50 109.66
N GLU A 645 -13.60 -27.66 109.94
CA GLU A 645 -13.84 -28.72 108.96
C GLU A 645 -14.68 -28.19 107.78
N SER A 646 -15.75 -27.45 108.08
CA SER A 646 -16.57 -26.82 107.02
C SER A 646 -15.80 -25.75 106.23
N ILE A 647 -14.90 -24.99 106.85
CA ILE A 647 -14.02 -24.05 106.13
C ILE A 647 -13.08 -24.83 105.23
N ARG A 648 -12.46 -25.91 105.73
CA ARG A 648 -11.55 -26.77 104.98
C ARG A 648 -12.20 -27.36 103.74
N GLU A 649 -13.38 -27.99 103.87
CA GLU A 649 -14.12 -28.54 102.72
C GLU A 649 -14.40 -27.46 101.66
N ARG A 650 -14.74 -26.24 102.08
CA ARG A 650 -15.00 -25.13 101.16
C ARG A 650 -13.73 -24.60 100.50
N THR A 651 -12.60 -24.61 101.20
CA THR A 651 -11.29 -24.27 100.65
C THR A 651 -10.85 -25.31 99.62
N GLU A 652 -10.97 -26.61 99.92
CA GLU A 652 -10.69 -27.71 98.99
C GLU A 652 -11.58 -27.62 97.73
N GLN A 653 -12.87 -27.34 97.90
CA GLN A 653 -13.77 -27.10 96.77
C GLN A 653 -13.35 -25.88 95.93
N SER A 654 -12.99 -24.76 96.57
CA SER A 654 -12.58 -23.55 95.87
C SER A 654 -11.28 -23.77 95.09
N ALA A 655 -10.33 -24.52 95.66
CA ALA A 655 -9.08 -24.92 94.98
C ALA A 655 -9.36 -25.70 93.69
N ALA A 656 -10.27 -26.68 93.77
CA ALA A 656 -10.65 -27.50 92.63
C ALA A 656 -11.36 -26.69 91.53
N GLU A 657 -12.24 -25.74 91.91
CA GLU A 657 -12.91 -24.85 90.95
C GLU A 657 -11.92 -23.91 90.24
N VAL A 658 -10.94 -23.35 90.96
CA VAL A 658 -9.90 -22.50 90.37
C VAL A 658 -8.96 -23.30 89.46
N GLN A 659 -8.56 -24.52 89.85
CA GLN A 659 -7.77 -25.40 88.97
C GLN A 659 -8.52 -25.78 87.70
N GLY A 660 -9.82 -26.08 87.80
CA GLY A 660 -10.66 -26.31 86.63
C GLY A 660 -10.70 -25.10 85.71
N THR A 661 -10.88 -23.90 86.28
CA THR A 661 -10.89 -22.64 85.53
C THR A 661 -9.55 -22.38 84.84
N SER A 662 -8.42 -22.66 85.50
CA SER A 662 -7.08 -22.54 84.90
C SER A 662 -6.91 -23.47 83.70
N SER A 663 -7.40 -24.71 83.77
CA SER A 663 -7.41 -25.63 82.63
C SER A 663 -8.27 -25.10 81.47
N ASP A 664 -9.46 -24.58 81.78
CA ASP A 664 -10.37 -24.03 80.76
C ASP A 664 -9.76 -22.79 80.06
N ILE A 665 -8.96 -21.99 80.75
CA ILE A 665 -8.25 -20.83 80.17
C ILE A 665 -7.18 -21.27 79.18
N VAL A 666 -6.39 -22.30 79.52
CA VAL A 666 -5.37 -22.86 78.61
C VAL A 666 -6.03 -23.42 77.34
N ASP A 667 -7.13 -24.17 77.50
CA ASP A 667 -7.88 -24.71 76.36
C ASP A 667 -8.50 -23.59 75.51
N ALA A 668 -8.94 -22.48 76.12
CA ALA A 668 -9.44 -21.31 75.40
C ALA A 668 -8.32 -20.59 74.65
N GLY A 669 -7.14 -20.42 75.25
CA GLY A 669 -5.97 -19.84 74.59
C GLY A 669 -5.56 -20.65 73.36
N GLN A 670 -5.57 -21.98 73.45
CA GLN A 670 -5.29 -22.85 72.30
C GLN A 670 -6.29 -22.67 71.16
N GLN A 671 -7.59 -22.56 71.47
CA GLN A 671 -8.62 -22.31 70.45
C GLN A 671 -8.47 -20.94 69.77
N VAL A 672 -8.02 -19.91 70.50
CA VAL A 672 -7.74 -18.60 69.90
C VAL A 672 -6.50 -18.67 69.01
N GLN A 673 -5.48 -19.44 69.38
CA GLN A 673 -4.32 -19.68 68.52
C GLN A 673 -4.71 -20.37 67.21
N GLU A 674 -5.59 -21.37 67.25
CA GLU A 674 -6.12 -21.99 66.02
C GLU A 674 -6.84 -20.98 65.11
N ALA A 675 -7.50 -19.97 65.69
CA ALA A 675 -8.12 -18.88 64.93
C ALA A 675 -7.08 -17.92 64.32
N VAL A 676 -5.96 -17.65 65.00
CA VAL A 676 -4.83 -16.88 64.46
C VAL A 676 -4.26 -17.57 63.22
N ASP A 677 -4.01 -18.87 63.31
CA ASP A 677 -3.44 -19.66 62.22
C ASP A 677 -4.40 -19.66 61.00
N ALA A 678 -5.72 -19.80 61.23
CA ALA A 678 -6.72 -19.74 60.16
C ALA A 678 -6.81 -18.36 59.49
N LEU A 679 -6.64 -17.26 60.24
CA LEU A 679 -6.59 -15.91 59.69
C LEU A 679 -5.31 -15.67 58.88
N GLU A 680 -4.20 -16.30 59.26
CA GLU A 680 -2.96 -16.29 58.46
C GLU A 680 -3.18 -16.94 57.10
N GLU A 681 -3.78 -18.13 57.10
CA GLU A 681 -4.09 -18.87 55.89
C GLU A 681 -5.04 -18.09 54.95
N ILE A 682 -6.07 -17.43 55.51
CA ILE A 682 -6.98 -16.56 54.73
C ILE A 682 -6.21 -15.39 54.09
N ALA A 683 -5.31 -14.74 54.84
CA ALA A 683 -4.52 -13.64 54.32
C ALA A 683 -3.58 -14.10 53.20
N GLU A 684 -2.99 -15.29 53.32
CA GLU A 684 -2.14 -15.86 52.27
C GLU A 684 -2.92 -16.20 51.00
N LEU A 685 -4.08 -16.87 51.13
CA LEU A 685 -4.96 -17.18 49.99
C LEU A 685 -5.46 -15.91 49.28
N ALA A 686 -5.68 -14.83 50.03
CA ALA A 686 -6.04 -13.54 49.46
C ALA A 686 -4.87 -12.91 48.68
N ARG A 687 -3.62 -13.03 49.16
CA ARG A 687 -2.44 -12.59 48.37
C ARG A 687 -2.29 -13.39 47.09
N GLU A 688 -2.45 -14.71 47.15
CA GLU A 688 -2.40 -15.58 45.97
C GLU A 688 -3.50 -15.22 44.97
N THR A 689 -4.70 -14.90 45.45
CA THR A 689 -5.80 -14.40 44.60
C THR A 689 -5.41 -13.07 43.93
N ASN A 690 -4.77 -12.15 44.65
CA ASN A 690 -4.33 -10.88 44.08
C ASN A 690 -3.29 -11.08 42.97
N VAL A 691 -2.33 -11.98 43.16
CA VAL A 691 -1.35 -12.34 42.12
C VAL A 691 -2.04 -12.91 40.89
N GLY A 692 -2.97 -13.86 41.07
CA GLY A 692 -3.73 -14.43 39.94
C GLY A 692 -4.59 -13.40 39.19
N VAL A 693 -5.08 -12.37 39.88
CA VAL A 693 -5.81 -11.25 39.24
C VAL A 693 -4.89 -10.33 38.45
N GLN A 694 -3.67 -10.10 38.91
CA GLN A 694 -2.66 -9.36 38.15
C GLN A 694 -2.29 -10.10 36.86
N GLU A 695 -2.14 -11.43 36.91
CA GLU A 695 -1.95 -12.26 35.71
C GLU A 695 -3.13 -12.17 34.73
N ILE A 696 -4.37 -12.17 35.23
CA ILE A 696 -5.57 -11.95 34.39
C ILE A 696 -5.54 -10.55 33.76
N SER A 697 -5.10 -9.53 34.50
CA SER A 697 -5.06 -8.15 34.00
C SER A 697 -4.06 -8.01 32.85
N ALA A 698 -2.85 -8.55 33.01
CA ALA A 698 -1.84 -8.58 31.94
C ALA A 698 -2.36 -9.33 30.69
N ALA A 699 -3.00 -10.50 30.86
CA ALA A 699 -3.59 -11.23 29.75
C ALA A 699 -4.77 -10.48 29.07
N THR A 700 -5.46 -9.62 29.83
CA THR A 700 -6.57 -8.78 29.31
C THR A 700 -6.02 -7.61 28.51
N GLU A 701 -4.91 -7.00 28.95
CA GLU A 701 -4.18 -5.96 28.20
C GLU A 701 -3.65 -6.50 26.87
N GLN A 702 -3.01 -7.68 26.89
CA GLN A 702 -2.57 -8.37 25.67
C GLN A 702 -3.75 -8.66 24.71
N GLN A 703 -4.91 -9.07 25.24
CA GLN A 703 -6.12 -9.27 24.43
C GLN A 703 -6.65 -7.96 23.82
N ALA A 704 -6.51 -6.82 24.52
CA ALA A 704 -6.88 -5.53 23.98
C ALA A 704 -5.98 -5.14 22.80
N ALA A 705 -4.66 -5.24 22.96
CA ALA A 705 -3.69 -4.97 21.90
C ALA A 705 -3.92 -5.87 20.67
N SER A 706 -4.08 -7.18 20.87
CA SER A 706 -4.40 -8.12 19.79
C SER A 706 -5.74 -7.79 19.09
N THR A 707 -6.73 -7.27 19.83
CA THR A 707 -8.02 -6.88 19.24
C THR A 707 -7.86 -5.65 18.34
N GLN A 708 -7.05 -4.67 18.76
CA GLN A 708 -6.75 -3.49 17.97
C GLN A 708 -5.97 -3.84 16.69
N GLU A 709 -4.98 -4.73 16.78
CA GLU A 709 -4.23 -5.22 15.62
C GLU A 709 -5.17 -5.90 14.60
N VAL A 710 -6.12 -6.72 15.07
CA VAL A 710 -7.11 -7.35 14.19
C VAL A 710 -8.06 -6.33 13.57
N VAL A 711 -8.42 -5.25 14.29
CA VAL A 711 -9.22 -4.16 13.71
C VAL A 711 -8.46 -3.46 12.58
N ALA A 712 -7.18 -3.16 12.76
CA ALA A 712 -6.33 -2.57 11.72
C ALA A 712 -6.25 -3.49 10.48
N MET A 713 -5.96 -4.78 10.68
CA MET A 713 -5.93 -5.76 9.58
C MET A 713 -7.27 -5.87 8.84
N VAL A 714 -8.40 -5.68 9.54
CA VAL A 714 -9.74 -5.70 8.93
C VAL A 714 -9.98 -4.45 8.09
N ASP A 715 -9.48 -3.29 8.52
CA ASP A 715 -9.59 -2.03 7.78
C ASP A 715 -8.76 -2.08 6.49
N ASP A 716 -7.51 -2.56 6.58
CA ASP A 716 -6.65 -2.79 5.41
C ASP A 716 -7.31 -3.74 4.40
N ALA A 717 -7.85 -4.87 4.89
CA ALA A 717 -8.54 -5.83 4.04
C ALA A 717 -9.82 -5.25 3.40
N ALA A 718 -10.46 -4.28 4.05
CA ALA A 718 -11.63 -3.60 3.51
C ALA A 718 -11.22 -2.65 2.38
N THR A 719 -10.15 -1.87 2.58
CA THR A 719 -9.55 -1.01 1.55
C THR A 719 -9.14 -1.81 0.32
N VAL A 720 -8.42 -2.92 0.50
CA VAL A 720 -8.03 -3.80 -0.62
C VAL A 720 -9.25 -4.38 -1.34
N SER A 721 -10.35 -4.66 -0.62
CA SER A 721 -11.60 -5.14 -1.25
C SER A 721 -12.24 -4.04 -2.12
N GLU A 722 -12.23 -2.79 -1.68
CA GLU A 722 -12.74 -1.64 -2.44
C GLU A 722 -11.89 -1.36 -3.68
N GLU A 723 -10.56 -1.42 -3.55
CA GLU A 723 -9.63 -1.32 -4.67
C GLU A 723 -9.82 -2.46 -5.68
N THR A 724 -10.01 -3.69 -5.20
CA THR A 724 -10.28 -4.86 -6.06
C THR A 724 -11.56 -4.68 -6.87
N THR A 725 -12.61 -4.11 -6.26
CA THR A 725 -13.85 -3.77 -6.98
C THR A 725 -13.60 -2.70 -8.05
N SER A 726 -12.88 -1.62 -7.72
CA SER A 726 -12.56 -0.57 -8.69
C SER A 726 -11.71 -1.10 -9.85
N GLU A 727 -10.71 -1.94 -9.57
CA GLU A 727 -9.86 -2.52 -10.60
C GLU A 727 -10.63 -3.52 -11.47
N ALA A 728 -11.55 -4.28 -10.88
CA ALA A 728 -12.48 -5.12 -11.64
C ALA A 728 -13.34 -4.28 -12.61
N GLU A 729 -13.84 -3.12 -12.18
CA GLU A 729 -14.60 -2.21 -13.06
C GLU A 729 -13.73 -1.71 -14.24
N ASN A 730 -12.46 -1.36 -13.99
CA ASN A 730 -11.52 -0.94 -15.03
C ASN A 730 -11.25 -2.05 -16.05
N VAL A 731 -10.97 -3.27 -15.58
CA VAL A 731 -10.72 -4.42 -16.47
C VAL A 731 -11.97 -4.78 -17.27
N ALA A 732 -13.17 -4.68 -16.67
CA ALA A 732 -14.42 -4.88 -17.39
C ALA A 732 -14.59 -3.85 -18.52
N ALA A 733 -14.32 -2.57 -18.26
CA ALA A 733 -14.37 -1.52 -19.27
C ALA A 733 -13.37 -1.77 -20.41
N ALA A 734 -12.12 -2.13 -20.09
CA ALA A 734 -11.11 -2.48 -21.08
C ALA A 734 -11.52 -3.68 -21.96
N ALA A 735 -12.14 -4.71 -21.37
CA ALA A 735 -12.65 -5.87 -22.10
C ALA A 735 -13.83 -5.50 -23.05
N GLU A 736 -14.67 -4.55 -22.66
CA GLU A 736 -15.74 -4.01 -23.52
C GLU A 736 -15.19 -3.19 -24.69
N GLU A 737 -14.18 -2.36 -24.43
CA GLU A 737 -13.46 -1.59 -25.45
C GLU A 737 -12.74 -2.50 -26.45
N GLN A 738 -12.06 -3.54 -25.95
CA GLN A 738 -11.41 -4.56 -26.77
C GLN A 738 -12.42 -5.26 -27.69
N THR A 739 -13.60 -5.62 -27.17
CA THR A 739 -14.69 -6.21 -27.97
C THR A 739 -15.15 -5.27 -29.09
N THR A 740 -15.17 -3.97 -28.83
CA THR A 740 -15.51 -2.93 -29.82
C THR A 740 -14.44 -2.81 -30.89
N ALA A 741 -13.16 -2.73 -30.51
CA ALA A 741 -12.03 -2.67 -31.44
C ALA A 741 -11.97 -3.91 -32.35
N LEU A 742 -12.19 -5.11 -31.79
CA LEU A 742 -12.23 -6.36 -32.57
C LEU A 742 -13.35 -6.37 -33.61
N THR A 743 -14.46 -5.70 -33.34
CA THR A 743 -15.56 -5.55 -34.30
C THR A 743 -15.10 -4.73 -35.52
N GLU A 744 -14.30 -3.69 -35.30
CA GLU A 744 -13.73 -2.87 -36.39
C GLU A 744 -12.65 -3.63 -37.18
N VAL A 745 -11.79 -4.40 -36.51
CA VAL A 745 -10.81 -5.28 -37.16
C VAL A 745 -11.51 -6.31 -38.04
N THR A 746 -12.56 -6.96 -37.52
CA THR A 746 -13.35 -7.96 -38.24
C THR A 746 -14.01 -7.36 -39.49
N ASN A 747 -14.58 -6.16 -39.36
CA ASN A 747 -15.17 -5.43 -40.49
C ASN A 747 -14.12 -5.06 -41.54
N SER A 748 -12.93 -4.63 -41.11
CA SER A 748 -11.82 -4.27 -42.00
C SER A 748 -11.28 -5.48 -42.76
N ALA A 749 -11.09 -6.61 -42.07
CA ALA A 749 -10.68 -7.87 -42.68
C ALA A 749 -11.74 -8.39 -43.66
N SER A 750 -13.03 -8.31 -43.31
CA SER A 750 -14.12 -8.67 -44.22
C SER A 750 -14.13 -7.81 -45.49
N ASN A 751 -13.91 -6.50 -45.35
CA ASN A 751 -13.82 -5.58 -46.50
C ASN A 751 -12.57 -5.85 -47.36
N LEU A 752 -11.44 -6.20 -46.74
CA LEU A 752 -10.23 -6.57 -47.47
C LEU A 752 -10.42 -7.87 -48.26
N SER A 753 -11.05 -8.88 -47.64
CA SER A 753 -11.46 -10.12 -48.32
C SER A 753 -12.40 -9.84 -49.50
N GLU A 754 -13.39 -8.96 -49.33
CA GLU A 754 -14.31 -8.57 -50.41
C GLU A 754 -13.56 -7.86 -51.56
N GLN A 755 -12.70 -6.89 -51.25
CA GLN A 755 -11.89 -6.20 -52.26
C GLN A 755 -10.94 -7.15 -52.99
N SER A 756 -10.37 -8.12 -52.27
CA SER A 756 -9.52 -9.14 -52.87
C SER A 756 -10.29 -10.07 -53.79
N GLY A 757 -11.51 -10.48 -53.40
CA GLY A 757 -12.42 -11.22 -54.26
C GLY A 757 -12.84 -10.44 -55.51
N GLN A 758 -13.05 -9.13 -55.39
CA GLN A 758 -13.32 -8.26 -56.55
C GLN A 758 -12.10 -8.13 -57.47
N LEU A 759 -10.89 -8.06 -56.92
CA LEU A 759 -9.64 -8.05 -57.69
C LEU A 759 -9.44 -9.37 -58.42
N SER A 760 -9.57 -10.51 -57.72
CA SER A 760 -9.51 -11.84 -58.32
C SER A 760 -10.51 -12.00 -59.48
N ALA A 761 -11.78 -11.61 -59.27
CA ALA A 761 -12.80 -11.66 -60.33
C ALA A 761 -12.51 -10.71 -61.52
N ALA A 762 -11.80 -9.62 -61.29
CA ALA A 762 -11.36 -8.73 -62.37
C ALA A 762 -10.17 -9.30 -63.15
N LEU A 763 -9.29 -10.05 -62.48
CA LEU A 763 -8.14 -10.73 -63.06
C LEU A 763 -8.54 -12.01 -63.82
N ASP A 764 -9.60 -12.70 -63.41
CA ASP A 764 -10.20 -13.88 -64.09
C ASP A 764 -10.59 -13.65 -65.56
N ARG A 765 -10.69 -12.38 -65.99
CA ARG A 765 -10.92 -12.02 -67.40
C ARG A 765 -9.71 -12.34 -68.27
N PHE A 766 -8.52 -12.37 -67.71
CA PHE A 766 -7.27 -12.59 -68.42
C PHE A 766 -6.91 -14.09 -68.38
N GLU A 767 -6.71 -14.70 -69.55
CA GLU A 767 -6.28 -16.09 -69.67
C GLU A 767 -4.75 -16.15 -69.63
N THR A 768 -4.22 -16.90 -68.66
CA THR A 768 -2.78 -17.08 -68.42
C THR A 768 -2.45 -18.57 -68.38
N ASP A 769 -1.30 -18.97 -68.93
CA ASP A 769 -0.77 -20.35 -68.96
C ASP A 769 0.36 -20.57 -67.93
N VAL A 770 0.64 -19.58 -67.07
CA VAL A 770 1.61 -19.70 -65.97
C VAL A 770 1.16 -20.81 -65.01
N GLU A 771 1.90 -21.91 -64.93
CA GLU A 771 1.65 -22.98 -63.96
C GLU A 771 1.93 -22.43 -62.54
N GLU A 772 0.98 -22.58 -61.61
CA GLU A 772 1.06 -22.17 -60.18
C GLU A 772 2.38 -22.59 -59.46
N ALA A 773 3.15 -23.53 -60.03
CA ALA A 773 4.39 -24.05 -59.47
C ALA A 773 5.67 -23.30 -59.91
N GLU A 774 5.60 -22.36 -60.86
CA GLU A 774 6.76 -21.56 -61.32
C GLU A 774 6.85 -20.17 -60.68
N LEU A 775 5.84 -19.78 -59.89
CA LEU A 775 5.89 -18.61 -59.02
C LEU A 775 6.65 -19.01 -57.75
N ASP A 776 7.89 -18.53 -57.61
CA ASP A 776 8.77 -18.78 -56.46
C ASP A 776 8.07 -18.32 -55.16
N PRO A 777 7.62 -19.23 -54.27
CA PRO A 777 6.90 -18.86 -53.05
C PRO A 777 7.84 -18.35 -51.95
N ASP A 778 9.16 -18.27 -52.19
CA ASP A 778 10.17 -17.98 -51.16
C ASP A 778 10.70 -16.53 -51.16
N ALA A 779 10.05 -15.59 -51.87
CA ALA A 779 10.40 -14.17 -51.77
C ALA A 779 9.50 -13.42 -50.77
N ASP A 780 10.00 -13.34 -49.52
CA ASP A 780 9.61 -12.37 -48.48
C ASP A 780 8.31 -12.60 -47.68
N LEU A 781 8.13 -13.78 -47.09
CA LEU A 781 7.31 -13.94 -45.88
C LEU A 781 8.01 -14.79 -44.80
N GLU A 782 9.20 -14.37 -44.37
CA GLU A 782 9.66 -14.64 -43.00
C GLU A 782 8.98 -13.64 -42.05
N ALA A 783 7.67 -13.83 -41.81
CA ALA A 783 7.00 -13.27 -40.64
C ALA A 783 6.97 -14.38 -39.58
N GLY A 784 7.67 -14.13 -38.48
CA GLY A 784 7.87 -15.08 -37.39
C GLY A 784 6.56 -15.67 -36.88
N GLN A 785 6.50 -16.99 -36.84
CA GLN A 785 5.57 -17.71 -35.98
C GLN A 785 6.10 -17.60 -34.55
N PRO A 786 5.36 -17.02 -33.59
CA PRO A 786 5.59 -17.37 -32.20
C PRO A 786 5.04 -18.78 -32.01
N GLU A 787 5.94 -19.76 -31.87
CA GLU A 787 5.57 -21.03 -31.26
C GLU A 787 5.19 -20.74 -29.80
N LEU A 788 3.89 -20.60 -29.54
CA LEU A 788 3.35 -20.75 -28.19
C LEU A 788 3.46 -22.23 -27.82
N GLY A 789 4.55 -22.55 -27.13
CA GLY A 789 4.74 -23.82 -26.45
C GLY A 789 3.74 -23.96 -25.31
N LEU A 790 2.55 -24.46 -25.60
CA LEU A 790 1.71 -25.09 -24.59
C LEU A 790 2.16 -26.55 -24.45
N GLY A 791 2.61 -26.87 -23.23
CA GLY A 791 3.17 -28.17 -22.88
C GLY A 791 2.23 -29.34 -23.19
N ASP A 792 2.82 -30.38 -23.76
CA ASP A 792 2.26 -31.71 -23.83
C ASP A 792 2.01 -32.25 -22.40
N GLY A 793 0.75 -32.54 -22.10
CA GLY A 793 0.33 -33.02 -20.80
C GLY A 793 -1.15 -33.33 -20.73
N VAL A 794 -1.63 -34.27 -21.55
CA VAL A 794 -2.47 -35.41 -21.13
C VAL A 794 -3.01 -36.10 -22.38
N ALA A 795 -2.66 -37.38 -22.47
CA ALA A 795 -3.10 -38.30 -23.49
C ALA A 795 -4.64 -38.45 -23.52
N THR A 796 -5.20 -38.30 -24.72
CA THR A 796 -6.51 -38.84 -25.06
C THR A 796 -6.38 -40.34 -25.32
N ASP A 797 -7.02 -41.17 -24.50
CA ASP A 797 -7.51 -42.47 -24.96
C ASP A 797 -8.94 -42.27 -25.47
N ALA A 798 -9.09 -42.46 -26.78
CA ALA A 798 -10.36 -42.49 -27.48
C ALA A 798 -11.00 -43.88 -27.35
N ASP A 799 -12.32 -43.91 -27.15
CA ASP A 799 -13.26 -44.86 -27.78
C ASP A 799 -14.70 -44.38 -27.46
N ALA A 800 -15.42 -43.87 -28.45
CA ALA A 800 -16.45 -44.60 -29.20
C ALA A 800 -17.76 -44.82 -28.41
N ASP A 801 -18.81 -44.06 -28.71
CA ASP A 801 -19.93 -44.56 -29.53
C ASP A 801 -21.08 -43.53 -29.58
N ALA A 802 -21.76 -43.56 -30.72
CA ALA A 802 -22.90 -42.73 -31.07
C ALA A 802 -24.24 -43.30 -30.55
N ASP A 803 -25.21 -42.39 -30.51
CA ASP A 803 -26.66 -42.59 -30.70
C ASP A 803 -27.54 -43.19 -29.59
N ALA A 804 -28.63 -42.43 -29.37
CA ALA A 804 -30.04 -42.84 -29.25
C ALA A 804 -30.69 -42.95 -27.85
N ASP A 805 -31.65 -42.03 -27.66
CA ASP A 805 -33.04 -42.22 -27.24
C ASP A 805 -33.39 -43.07 -26.00
N ALA A 806 -34.14 -42.40 -25.10
CA ALA A 806 -35.47 -42.78 -24.59
C ALA A 806 -35.62 -42.88 -23.06
N ASP A 807 -36.56 -42.06 -22.57
CA ASP A 807 -37.60 -42.34 -21.57
C ASP A 807 -37.26 -43.20 -20.33
N ALA A 808 -37.41 -42.60 -19.14
CA ALA A 808 -38.57 -42.82 -18.25
C ALA A 808 -38.24 -42.60 -16.75
N ASP A 809 -39.11 -41.82 -16.11
CA ASP A 809 -39.63 -41.89 -14.73
C ASP A 809 -38.89 -42.76 -13.68
N ALA A 810 -38.56 -42.16 -12.53
CA ALA A 810 -39.25 -42.45 -11.26
C ALA A 810 -38.58 -41.78 -10.04
N ASP A 811 -39.42 -41.24 -9.16
CA ASP A 811 -39.17 -40.83 -7.78
C ASP A 811 -38.36 -41.87 -6.97
N THR A 812 -37.51 -41.42 -6.03
CA THR A 812 -37.56 -41.87 -4.63
C THR A 812 -36.66 -41.05 -3.70
N ASP A 813 -37.24 -40.64 -2.56
CA ASP A 813 -36.57 -40.17 -1.34
C ASP A 813 -35.49 -41.16 -0.82
N ALA A 814 -34.40 -40.64 -0.24
CA ALA A 814 -33.93 -41.02 1.11
C ALA A 814 -32.58 -40.38 1.48
N ASP A 815 -32.63 -39.57 2.55
CA ASP A 815 -31.74 -39.53 3.71
C ASP A 815 -30.59 -40.58 3.78
N ALA A 816 -29.35 -40.11 3.94
CA ALA A 816 -28.34 -40.66 4.87
C ALA A 816 -27.02 -39.86 4.82
N GLY A 817 -26.60 -39.32 5.96
CA GLY A 817 -25.23 -38.92 6.21
C GLY A 817 -24.31 -40.12 6.48
N ILE A 818 -23.02 -39.97 6.16
CA ILE A 818 -21.86 -40.82 6.52
C ILE A 818 -20.63 -39.88 6.44
N THR A 819 -20.10 -39.35 7.55
CA THR A 819 -18.93 -39.83 8.34
C THR A 819 -17.66 -40.10 7.52
N PHE A 820 -16.57 -39.40 7.82
CA PHE A 820 -15.21 -39.78 7.41
C PHE A 820 -14.41 -40.28 8.63
N ASP A 821 -13.69 -41.36 8.35
CA ASP A 821 -12.96 -42.26 9.25
C ASP A 821 -11.69 -41.66 9.86
N GLU A 822 -11.37 -42.22 11.02
CA GLU A 822 -10.16 -42.04 11.83
C GLU A 822 -9.12 -43.14 11.49
N GLU A 823 -7.89 -42.92 11.96
CA GLU A 823 -6.85 -43.91 12.29
C GLU A 823 -5.71 -44.16 11.27
N THR A 824 -4.49 -43.70 11.61
CA THR A 824 -3.32 -44.59 11.77
C THR A 824 -2.37 -44.05 12.85
N ALA A 825 -1.93 -44.97 13.71
CA ALA A 825 -1.26 -44.73 14.99
C ALA A 825 0.28 -44.88 14.96
N PHE A 826 0.92 -44.11 15.85
CA PHE A 826 2.07 -44.39 16.74
C PHE A 826 3.13 -45.45 16.37
N GLU A 827 4.40 -45.03 16.46
CA GLU A 827 5.49 -45.86 16.97
C GLU A 827 6.44 -45.04 17.87
N SER A 828 6.74 -45.59 19.04
CA SER A 828 7.50 -45.00 20.15
C SER A 828 8.97 -45.41 20.14
N ALA A 829 9.88 -44.51 20.55
CA ALA A 829 11.18 -44.89 21.11
C ALA A 829 11.61 -43.93 22.23
N ASP A 830 11.89 -44.52 23.39
CA ASP A 830 12.46 -43.95 24.60
C ASP A 830 13.99 -43.98 24.50
N GLU A 831 14.67 -42.85 24.73
CA GLU A 831 16.01 -42.87 25.30
C GLU A 831 16.24 -41.60 26.14
N SER A 832 16.79 -41.82 27.33
CA SER A 832 16.95 -40.87 28.43
C SER A 832 18.38 -40.31 28.45
N THR A 833 18.56 -39.01 28.66
CA THR A 833 19.77 -38.44 29.29
C THR A 833 19.47 -37.08 29.94
N GLU A 834 20.02 -36.88 31.13
CA GLU A 834 19.87 -35.74 32.05
C GLU A 834 20.67 -34.49 31.65
N ALA A 835 20.15 -33.33 32.10
CA ALA A 835 20.80 -32.05 32.47
C ALA A 835 21.33 -31.11 31.36
N ASP A 836 20.73 -29.93 31.22
CA ASP A 836 21.25 -28.65 31.76
C ASP A 836 20.23 -27.51 31.57
N ASP A 837 20.29 -26.52 32.48
CA ASP A 837 19.52 -25.27 32.55
C ASP A 837 19.66 -24.40 31.28
N HIS A 838 18.57 -23.72 30.86
CA HIS A 838 18.52 -22.27 30.66
C HIS A 838 17.12 -21.78 30.19
N ASP A 839 16.81 -20.57 30.65
CA ASP A 839 15.57 -19.80 30.57
C ASP A 839 14.91 -19.69 29.20
N ALA A 840 13.57 -19.68 29.26
CA ALA A 840 12.68 -19.33 28.17
C ALA A 840 12.48 -17.81 28.10
N ALA A 841 12.38 -17.34 26.87
CA ALA A 841 12.06 -15.98 26.44
C ALA A 841 10.76 -15.42 27.03
N THR A 842 10.63 -14.09 27.04
CA THR A 842 9.33 -13.40 26.99
C THR A 842 9.52 -12.00 26.41
N VAL A 843 8.65 -11.73 25.43
CA VAL A 843 8.37 -10.50 24.69
C VAL A 843 7.11 -9.91 25.33
N GLU A 844 7.05 -8.59 25.52
CA GLU A 844 5.83 -7.73 25.48
C GLU A 844 6.20 -6.30 25.93
N ASP A 845 6.00 -5.27 25.11
CA ASP A 845 4.75 -4.63 24.63
C ASP A 845 4.30 -3.50 25.58
N GLN A 846 4.05 -2.33 25.00
CA GLN A 846 3.65 -1.09 25.67
C GLN A 846 2.20 -0.71 25.38
N PRO A 847 1.59 0.08 26.29
CA PRO A 847 0.16 0.29 26.30
C PRO A 847 -0.28 1.64 25.70
N ASP A 848 -1.48 1.57 25.14
CA ASP A 848 -2.51 2.57 24.88
C ASP A 848 -2.90 3.39 26.14
N PRO A 849 -3.37 4.65 26.00
CA PRO A 849 -4.38 5.11 26.98
C PRO A 849 -5.64 5.77 26.41
N LEU A 850 -6.71 5.55 27.18
CA LEU A 850 -8.10 5.92 26.96
C LEU A 850 -8.48 7.28 27.59
N ALA A 851 -9.40 7.98 26.90
CA ALA A 851 -10.67 8.61 27.34
C ALA A 851 -10.87 9.03 28.84
N VAL A 852 -11.70 10.00 29.24
CA VAL A 852 -13.16 10.19 29.02
C VAL A 852 -13.58 11.48 29.78
N GLU A 853 -14.67 12.16 29.37
CA GLU A 853 -15.84 12.56 30.20
C GLU A 853 -16.46 13.92 29.87
N ALA A 854 -17.80 13.89 29.80
CA ALA A 854 -18.69 15.02 29.58
C ALA A 854 -19.55 15.30 30.81
N GLY A 855 -19.82 16.59 31.09
CA GLY A 855 -21.05 17.00 31.79
C GLY A 855 -21.01 18.34 32.55
N GLY A 856 -21.95 19.26 32.23
CA GLY A 856 -22.52 20.19 33.22
C GLY A 856 -22.65 21.67 32.84
N ASP A 857 -23.90 22.13 32.74
CA ASP A 857 -24.45 23.48 32.43
C ASP A 857 -24.25 24.57 33.53
N GLU A 858 -24.00 25.83 33.14
CA GLU A 858 -24.79 27.06 33.49
C GLU A 858 -24.02 28.41 33.35
N THR A 859 -24.51 29.26 32.44
CA THR A 859 -24.68 30.75 32.51
C THR A 859 -23.53 31.77 32.32
N ALA A 860 -23.66 32.60 31.26
CA ALA A 860 -23.92 34.06 31.28
C ALA A 860 -23.06 34.96 30.34
N ASP A 861 -23.80 35.65 29.46
CA ASP A 861 -23.64 37.02 28.91
C ASP A 861 -22.67 37.36 27.75
N GLY A 862 -23.27 37.90 26.67
CA GLY A 862 -22.70 38.98 25.84
C GLY A 862 -22.79 38.81 24.32
N GLU A 863 -23.98 38.91 23.70
CA GLU A 863 -24.38 40.04 22.80
C GLU A 863 -23.55 40.18 21.49
N THR A 864 -24.04 39.93 20.27
CA THR A 864 -24.97 40.77 19.46
C THR A 864 -25.23 40.09 18.10
N GLU A 865 -26.48 39.77 17.68
CA GLU A 865 -27.41 40.59 16.82
C GLU A 865 -26.95 40.74 15.35
N LEU A 866 -27.67 40.51 14.24
CA LEU A 866 -29.08 40.36 13.79
C LEU A 866 -29.00 39.77 12.34
N ASP A 867 -29.98 39.24 11.62
CA ASP A 867 -31.43 39.46 11.57
C ASP A 867 -32.10 38.27 10.84
N SER A 868 -33.36 38.00 11.18
CA SER A 868 -34.21 36.95 10.61
C SER A 868 -35.54 37.59 10.22
N SER A 869 -36.19 37.19 9.12
CA SER A 869 -37.66 37.23 9.11
C SER A 869 -38.32 36.35 8.05
N SER A 870 -39.38 35.73 8.55
CA SER A 870 -40.35 34.81 7.98
C SER A 870 -41.44 35.47 7.10
N SER A 871 -41.94 34.70 6.13
CA SER A 871 -43.36 34.37 5.86
C SER A 871 -44.49 35.40 6.14
N THR A 872 -45.29 35.71 5.10
CA THR A 872 -46.78 35.54 5.00
C THR A 872 -47.51 36.70 4.26
N GLY A 873 -48.16 36.39 3.13
CA GLY A 873 -49.59 36.73 2.86
C GLY A 873 -49.99 37.95 2.01
N GLY A 874 -50.69 37.69 0.89
CA GLY A 874 -51.92 38.44 0.52
C GLY A 874 -52.06 39.06 -0.89
N ASP A 875 -52.70 38.31 -1.82
CA ASP A 875 -53.70 38.62 -2.90
C ASP A 875 -54.28 40.06 -3.11
N PRO A 876 -55.11 40.38 -4.17
CA PRO A 876 -55.53 39.64 -5.39
C PRO A 876 -55.69 40.50 -6.69
N LEU A 877 -56.08 39.87 -7.83
CA LEU A 877 -57.24 40.21 -8.72
C LEU A 877 -57.21 39.40 -10.06
N GLY A 878 -58.20 38.51 -10.29
CA GLY A 878 -58.42 37.72 -11.54
C GLY A 878 -59.12 38.47 -12.70
N PRO A 879 -59.96 37.85 -13.56
CA PRO A 879 -60.45 36.45 -13.52
C PRO A 879 -60.80 35.72 -14.88
N VAL A 880 -61.26 34.45 -14.70
CA VAL A 880 -62.35 33.66 -15.37
C VAL A 880 -62.03 32.52 -16.38
N SER A 881 -62.62 31.34 -16.03
CA SER A 881 -63.09 30.17 -16.83
C SER A 881 -62.15 28.95 -16.89
N GLY A 882 -62.54 27.72 -16.53
CA GLY A 882 -63.79 27.13 -16.04
C GLY A 882 -63.80 25.60 -16.19
N SER A 883 -64.47 24.89 -15.27
CA SER A 883 -65.04 23.50 -15.33
C SER A 883 -64.07 22.31 -15.55
N GLU A 884 -64.24 21.08 -15.07
CA GLU A 884 -65.06 20.36 -14.08
C GLU A 884 -64.58 18.88 -14.16
N ARG A 885 -64.45 18.20 -13.00
CA ARG A 885 -64.66 16.73 -12.78
C ARG A 885 -63.73 15.72 -13.50
N ALA A 886 -63.53 14.48 -13.05
CA ALA A 886 -63.66 13.71 -11.81
C ALA A 886 -63.40 12.22 -12.20
N ASP A 887 -63.10 11.38 -11.20
CA ASP A 887 -63.14 9.90 -11.16
C ASP A 887 -62.07 9.14 -11.97
N ALA A 888 -61.21 8.29 -11.38
CA ALA A 888 -61.39 7.09 -10.54
C ALA A 888 -61.45 5.78 -11.35
N GLY A 889 -60.66 4.78 -10.91
CA GLY A 889 -61.04 3.37 -10.98
C GLY A 889 -60.21 2.45 -11.89
N THR A 890 -59.48 1.54 -11.23
CA THR A 890 -59.70 0.08 -11.31
C THR A 890 -59.10 -0.74 -12.48
N GLU A 891 -58.32 -1.74 -12.06
CA GLU A 891 -58.06 -3.09 -12.60
C GLU A 891 -57.76 -3.29 -14.10
N GLY A 892 -56.63 -3.99 -14.32
CA GLY A 892 -56.73 -5.38 -14.77
C GLY A 892 -56.32 -5.66 -16.21
N GLY A 893 -55.49 -6.69 -16.35
CA GLY A 893 -55.63 -7.65 -17.44
C GLY A 893 -54.71 -7.45 -18.63
N GLU A 894 -53.68 -8.30 -18.65
CA GLU A 894 -53.41 -9.26 -19.74
C GLU A 894 -53.39 -8.77 -21.19
N GLY A 895 -52.30 -9.13 -21.86
CA GLY A 895 -52.46 -9.89 -23.10
C GLY A 895 -51.89 -9.22 -24.33
N ASP A 896 -50.75 -9.77 -24.74
CA ASP A 896 -50.43 -10.22 -26.09
C ASP A 896 -50.53 -9.23 -27.26
N GLY A 897 -49.46 -9.25 -28.04
CA GLY A 897 -49.63 -9.42 -29.47
C GLY A 897 -49.05 -8.28 -30.30
N ASP A 898 -47.77 -8.45 -30.60
CA ASP A 898 -47.31 -8.80 -31.94
C ASP A 898 -47.48 -7.79 -33.09
N ASP A 899 -46.42 -7.84 -33.89
CA ASP A 899 -46.33 -7.46 -35.30
C ASP A 899 -46.20 -5.98 -35.68
N GLY A 900 -45.05 -5.70 -36.30
CA GLY A 900 -45.11 -5.18 -37.66
C GLY A 900 -44.39 -3.86 -37.88
N GLY A 901 -43.06 -3.93 -38.01
CA GLY A 901 -42.40 -3.69 -39.30
C GLY A 901 -42.39 -2.27 -39.88
N GLY A 902 -41.21 -1.91 -40.37
CA GLY A 902 -41.09 -1.27 -41.68
C GLY A 902 -40.45 0.10 -41.68
N ASP A 903 -39.14 0.07 -41.93
CA ASP A 903 -38.44 0.79 -43.00
C ASP A 903 -38.53 2.32 -43.07
N GLY A 904 -37.34 2.94 -43.17
CA GLY A 904 -37.23 4.26 -43.78
C GLY A 904 -35.92 5.00 -43.59
N ASP A 905 -34.84 4.41 -44.10
CA ASP A 905 -33.68 5.03 -44.77
C ASP A 905 -33.31 6.51 -44.57
N ALA A 906 -32.03 6.66 -44.20
CA ALA A 906 -30.98 7.50 -44.83
C ALA A 906 -31.13 9.04 -44.86
N ASP A 907 -30.17 9.76 -44.27
CA ASP A 907 -28.90 10.13 -44.94
C ASP A 907 -28.20 11.31 -44.23
N THR A 908 -26.86 11.27 -44.24
CA THR A 908 -25.86 12.32 -43.92
C THR A 908 -25.66 12.70 -42.44
N GLY A 909 -24.48 12.73 -41.82
CA GLY A 909 -23.08 12.59 -42.27
C GLY A 909 -22.17 13.46 -41.37
N SER A 910 -20.90 13.03 -41.20
CA SER A 910 -19.77 13.77 -40.58
C SER A 910 -19.74 13.81 -39.05
N ASP A 911 -18.66 13.53 -38.30
CA ASP A 911 -17.32 12.93 -38.54
C ASP A 911 -16.60 12.91 -37.16
N ARG A 912 -15.83 11.85 -36.91
CA ARG A 912 -14.61 11.71 -36.06
C ARG A 912 -14.64 12.12 -34.57
N SER A 913 -14.46 11.21 -33.60
CA SER A 913 -13.31 10.30 -33.30
C SER A 913 -12.11 11.07 -32.75
N GLU A 914 -11.30 10.65 -31.77
CA GLU A 914 -11.07 9.43 -31.00
C GLU A 914 -10.16 9.88 -29.83
N ASP A 915 -10.24 9.24 -28.67
CA ASP A 915 -9.11 9.13 -27.74
C ASP A 915 -8.80 7.65 -27.60
N LYS A 916 -7.51 7.37 -27.63
CA LYS A 916 -6.87 6.10 -27.31
C LYS A 916 -5.91 6.41 -26.18
N ASP A 917 -5.83 5.54 -25.20
CA ASP A 917 -4.52 5.10 -24.74
C ASP A 917 -4.55 3.62 -24.36
N GLU A 918 -3.47 2.93 -24.76
CA GLU A 918 -3.12 1.58 -24.38
C GLU A 918 -1.69 1.62 -23.83
N THR A 919 -1.56 1.16 -22.58
CA THR A 919 -0.55 0.21 -22.06
C THR A 919 0.95 0.51 -22.15
N GLU A 920 1.63 0.31 -21.02
CA GLU A 920 2.96 -0.31 -20.96
C GLU A 920 2.98 -1.54 -20.05
N ASN A 921 3.96 -2.40 -20.34
CA ASN A 921 4.13 -3.76 -19.86
C ASN A 921 5.52 -3.89 -19.20
N GLU A 922 5.57 -4.66 -18.12
CA GLU A 922 6.75 -5.11 -17.37
C GLU A 922 7.73 -5.95 -18.22
N THR A 923 9.00 -6.01 -17.80
CA THR A 923 9.76 -7.27 -17.84
C THR A 923 10.81 -7.37 -16.73
N ALA A 924 10.94 -8.59 -16.23
CA ALA A 924 11.65 -9.01 -15.03
C ALA A 924 13.06 -9.60 -15.26
N ASP A 925 13.71 -9.78 -14.12
CA ASP A 925 15.00 -10.34 -13.74
C ASP A 925 15.54 -11.62 -14.38
N GLY A 926 16.87 -11.75 -14.29
CA GLY A 926 17.61 -12.99 -14.42
C GLY A 926 18.97 -12.97 -13.69
N GLU A 927 19.02 -13.56 -12.49
CA GLU A 927 20.22 -13.89 -11.71
C GLU A 927 21.09 -14.99 -12.36
N VAL A 928 22.43 -14.84 -12.33
CA VAL A 928 23.38 -15.96 -12.15
C VAL A 928 24.65 -15.52 -11.39
N ASP A 929 24.74 -16.01 -10.15
CA ASP A 929 25.88 -16.49 -9.33
C ASP A 929 27.35 -16.26 -9.82
N GLY A 930 28.16 -15.67 -8.93
CA GLY A 930 29.60 -15.42 -9.11
C GLY A 930 30.40 -15.51 -7.81
N GLY A 931 30.82 -16.72 -7.44
CA GLY A 931 31.83 -16.98 -6.40
C GLY A 931 33.26 -16.68 -6.87
N GLY A 932 34.01 -15.92 -6.06
CA GLY A 932 35.39 -15.54 -6.31
C GLY A 932 36.44 -16.57 -5.89
N ASP A 933 37.67 -16.43 -6.43
CA ASP A 933 38.92 -16.55 -5.67
C ASP A 933 40.15 -16.05 -6.48
N GLY A 934 40.91 -15.13 -5.87
CA GLY A 934 42.35 -15.30 -5.62
C GLY A 934 43.38 -15.42 -6.76
N ALA A 935 44.01 -14.29 -7.07
CA ALA A 935 45.47 -14.04 -7.08
C ALA A 935 46.42 -14.67 -8.14
N ASP A 936 47.19 -13.75 -8.75
CA ASP A 936 48.66 -13.68 -8.77
C ASP A 936 49.38 -13.71 -10.14
N ASP A 937 50.38 -12.81 -10.21
CA ASP A 937 51.54 -12.72 -11.11
C ASP A 937 51.39 -12.49 -12.64
N GLY A 938 51.60 -11.23 -13.03
CA GLY A 938 52.87 -10.85 -13.67
C GLY A 938 53.01 -10.88 -15.21
N PHE A 939 53.73 -9.85 -15.68
CA PHE A 939 54.50 -9.74 -16.94
C PHE A 939 53.91 -8.96 -18.15
N THR A 940 54.35 -7.70 -18.22
CA THR A 940 54.71 -6.85 -19.38
C THR A 940 54.71 -7.47 -20.79
N PHE A 941 54.14 -6.79 -21.80
CA PHE A 941 54.80 -5.82 -22.71
C PHE A 941 53.80 -5.37 -23.81
N ASP A 942 53.67 -4.05 -23.98
CA ASP A 942 53.67 -3.27 -25.25
C ASP A 942 53.11 -3.93 -26.53
N ASN A 943 52.20 -3.24 -27.23
CA ASN A 943 52.50 -2.63 -28.54
C ASN A 943 51.20 -2.19 -29.27
N THR A 944 51.05 -0.86 -29.47
CA THR A 944 50.51 -0.15 -30.67
C THR A 944 49.10 -0.47 -31.17
N SER A 945 48.31 0.40 -31.78
CA SER A 945 48.31 1.82 -32.19
C SER A 945 47.09 1.95 -33.11
N ASP A 946 46.51 3.15 -33.18
CA ASP A 946 45.61 3.65 -34.25
C ASP A 946 44.25 2.91 -34.35
N GLU A 947 43.09 3.56 -34.36
CA GLU A 947 42.66 4.91 -34.77
C GLU A 947 41.37 5.28 -34.02
#